data_AF-A0A4V3H2Z2-F1
#
_entry.id   AF-A0A4V3H2Z2-F1
#
_cell.length_a   1.000
_cell.length_b   1.000
_cell.length_c   1.000
_cell.angle_alpha   90.00
_cell.angle_beta   90.00
_cell.angle_gamma   90.00
#
_symmetry.space_group_name_H-M   'P 1'
#
loop_
_entity.id
_entity.type
_entity.pdbx_description
1 polymer ?
#
loop_
_entity_poly.entity_id
_entity_poly.type
_entity_poly.pdbx_seq_one_letter_code
_entity_poly.pdbx_strand_id
1 'polypeptide(L)'
;MENQDIDKMFSEAGKSAEEKPTFPNFEKVWQNVEEKLDKKEEKKRIIPLWLPYGMVAGLALTFGVLYFVNDKDTKIEPQITSNDYGKPINPNQTETPKKVEEINKAFQENLAKSPVKPAEGKDIMAYQKTPSAIVAPPMIYHNSSPVADAIAPTVQYEIKAETNSLADEKRIRVEQEMRNNIASQQRQKDIESFVVVGYSTAKKKDKISSVNQIENRSNSSFLNAIQGNVAGVQIATGKAIPGSSPNIKIRGTASLTSNNQPLYVIDGIPYEKASLANIDPNKIKDVQVLKDLSATSLYGTRGANGVVVIKTKGLSKKEIDLLNNPKPIQNQESYDEWKENKFELAKAEPLSTFSIDVDKASYSNVRRMINNGESVDKNAVRIEEMINYFNYNYPQPKNNQPFSINTEYNDSPWNPKHKLLKIGLQGKILNEKELPASNLVFLIDVSGSMNQQNKLPLLKTSFKILLEKLRPQDKVALVTYAGSAGVVLEPTSAKNKEKILSALENLSAGGSTAGGQGIELAYKLAQENLVKNGNNRVILATDGDFNVGVSDNSELQKLIEQKRQSGIFLTCLGFGMGNYKDNRLEMLADKGNGNYAYIDNMQESNKFLGKEFAGSMYAIAKDVKIQIEFNPKFVKSYRLIGYENRKLRNEDFKNDKIDAGELGIGHTVTAIYEIIPTGSDSEFAPQDIDLKYSKNESQNEFGDELATVKFRYKNPDEDVSKELIQTVKDSKNQLNSASSDFKFSSSVAWFGLVLRQSEFIKDKDLDKIINLAKQGKANDEDGYRSEFIRLIESYKQIK
;
A
#
# COMPACT_ATOMS: atom_id res chain seq x y z
N MET A 1 33.83 -43.21 -27.33
CA MET A 1 33.69 -43.07 -25.88
C MET A 1 32.22 -43.31 -25.57
N GLU A 2 31.97 -44.36 -24.79
CA GLU A 2 30.65 -44.93 -24.53
C GLU A 2 29.85 -44.09 -23.53
N ASN A 3 28.52 -44.24 -23.53
CA ASN A 3 27.55 -43.59 -22.63
C ASN A 3 27.78 -43.82 -21.11
N GLN A 4 28.87 -44.49 -20.72
CA GLN A 4 29.27 -44.64 -19.32
C GLN A 4 30.12 -43.47 -18.80
N ASP A 5 30.69 -42.63 -19.68
CA ASP A 5 31.53 -41.50 -19.26
C ASP A 5 30.71 -40.28 -18.80
N ILE A 6 29.47 -40.13 -19.28
CA ILE A 6 28.60 -39.00 -18.92
C ILE A 6 28.00 -39.19 -17.52
N ASP A 7 27.58 -40.40 -17.17
CA ASP A 7 27.07 -40.70 -15.82
C ASP A 7 28.17 -40.63 -14.75
N LYS A 8 29.42 -40.91 -15.14
CA LYS A 8 30.59 -40.71 -14.28
C LYS A 8 30.88 -39.23 -14.02
N MET A 9 30.78 -38.40 -15.06
CA MET A 9 30.91 -36.93 -14.92
C MET A 9 29.80 -36.31 -14.06
N PHE A 10 28.56 -36.80 -14.16
CA PHE A 10 27.46 -36.31 -13.31
C PHE A 10 27.58 -36.81 -11.85
N SER A 11 28.08 -38.03 -11.63
CA SER A 11 28.35 -38.53 -10.28
C SER A 11 29.55 -37.85 -9.62
N GLU A 12 30.57 -37.43 -10.39
CA GLU A 12 31.72 -36.66 -9.88
C GLU A 12 31.38 -35.20 -9.64
N ALA A 13 30.52 -34.59 -10.46
CA ALA A 13 30.01 -33.23 -10.24
C ALA A 13 29.02 -33.13 -9.05
N GLY A 14 28.37 -34.23 -8.67
CA GLY A 14 27.50 -34.30 -7.48
C GLY A 14 28.27 -34.40 -6.16
N LYS A 15 29.48 -34.99 -6.16
CA LYS A 15 30.31 -35.13 -4.94
C LYS A 15 31.07 -33.85 -4.57
N SER A 16 31.28 -32.93 -5.51
CA SER A 16 31.91 -31.62 -5.26
C SER A 16 30.94 -30.54 -4.76
N ALA A 17 29.65 -30.86 -4.57
CA ALA A 17 28.64 -29.96 -4.03
C ALA A 17 28.35 -30.14 -2.52
N GLU A 18 28.99 -31.12 -1.85
CA GLU A 18 28.87 -31.35 -0.40
C GLU A 18 30.11 -30.97 0.43
N GLU A 19 31.14 -30.38 -0.19
CA GLU A 19 32.31 -29.85 0.54
C GLU A 19 32.15 -28.34 0.80
N LYS A 20 32.15 -27.96 2.08
CA LYS A 20 32.14 -26.55 2.53
C LYS A 20 33.34 -25.80 1.91
N PRO A 21 33.17 -24.55 1.44
CA PRO A 21 34.29 -23.77 0.93
C PRO A 21 35.19 -23.35 2.09
N THR A 22 36.29 -24.07 2.31
CA THR A 22 37.38 -23.61 3.18
C THR A 22 38.25 -22.62 2.42
N PHE A 23 38.16 -21.35 2.79
CA PHE A 23 39.04 -20.29 2.29
C PHE A 23 40.49 -20.54 2.75
N PRO A 24 41.47 -20.66 1.84
CA PRO A 24 42.87 -20.81 2.22
C PRO A 24 43.43 -19.43 2.64
N ASN A 25 43.36 -19.15 3.95
CA ASN A 25 44.17 -18.19 4.74
C ASN A 25 43.53 -17.85 6.10
N PHE A 26 42.49 -18.55 6.52
CA PHE A 26 41.78 -18.28 7.78
C PHE A 26 42.61 -18.62 9.04
N GLU A 27 43.41 -19.70 9.00
CA GLU A 27 44.32 -20.09 10.11
C GLU A 27 45.28 -18.97 10.54
N LYS A 28 45.80 -18.20 9.55
CA LYS A 28 46.77 -17.13 9.81
C LYS A 28 46.14 -15.89 10.46
N VAL A 29 44.84 -15.70 10.27
CA VAL A 29 44.07 -14.63 10.90
C VAL A 29 43.66 -15.04 12.30
N TRP A 30 43.29 -16.31 12.51
CA TRP A 30 42.95 -16.84 13.83
C TRP A 30 44.14 -16.90 14.79
N GLN A 31 45.33 -17.31 14.34
CA GLN A 31 46.52 -17.27 15.20
C GLN A 31 46.85 -15.85 15.69
N ASN A 32 46.65 -14.82 14.86
CA ASN A 32 46.85 -13.42 15.27
C ASN A 32 45.77 -12.88 16.21
N VAL A 33 44.59 -13.52 16.24
CA VAL A 33 43.46 -13.16 17.11
C VAL A 33 43.58 -13.91 18.45
N GLU A 34 44.00 -15.18 18.44
CA GLU A 34 44.32 -15.97 19.64
C GLU A 34 45.53 -15.42 20.40
N GLU A 35 46.61 -15.03 19.70
CA GLU A 35 47.78 -14.40 20.35
C GLU A 35 47.45 -13.04 20.99
N LYS A 36 46.34 -12.41 20.56
CA LYS A 36 45.81 -11.16 21.15
C LYS A 36 44.75 -11.38 22.22
N LEU A 37 44.11 -12.55 22.28
CA LEU A 37 43.10 -12.89 23.28
C LEU A 37 43.72 -13.58 24.51
N ASP A 38 44.78 -14.38 24.35
CA ASP A 38 45.47 -15.05 25.47
C ASP A 38 46.29 -14.12 26.38
N LYS A 39 46.49 -12.86 25.99
CA LYS A 39 47.15 -11.85 26.85
C LYS A 39 46.23 -11.15 27.84
N LYS A 40 44.96 -11.54 27.95
CA LYS A 40 44.00 -10.75 28.72
C LYS A 40 43.03 -11.52 29.59
N GLU A 41 43.51 -12.52 30.31
CA GLU A 41 42.84 -12.95 31.55
C GLU A 41 43.86 -13.34 32.62
N GLU A 42 44.24 -12.35 33.45
CA GLU A 42 44.41 -12.49 34.90
C GLU A 42 44.90 -11.16 35.50
N LYS A 43 44.00 -10.39 36.13
CA LYS A 43 44.22 -9.80 37.46
C LYS A 43 43.00 -9.04 38.00
N LYS A 44 42.77 -9.30 39.29
CA LYS A 44 41.68 -8.91 40.18
C LYS A 44 41.45 -7.40 40.33
N ARG A 45 40.17 -7.07 40.58
CA ARG A 45 39.58 -5.90 41.27
C ARG A 45 40.55 -4.82 41.79
N ILE A 46 40.52 -3.63 41.18
CA ILE A 46 40.84 -2.33 41.81
C ILE A 46 39.92 -1.25 41.20
N ILE A 47 39.35 -0.40 42.07
CA ILE A 47 38.46 0.75 41.80
C ILE A 47 39.14 1.77 40.86
N PRO A 48 38.50 2.33 39.82
CA PRO A 48 39.20 3.22 38.90
C PRO A 48 39.27 4.67 39.43
N LEU A 49 40.49 5.08 39.80
CA LEU A 49 40.96 6.45 39.96
C LEU A 49 41.06 7.14 38.58
N TRP A 50 39.95 7.58 37.97
CA TRP A 50 40.00 8.35 36.70
C TRP A 50 39.25 9.69 36.73
N LEU A 51 39.03 10.24 37.93
CA LEU A 51 38.50 11.59 38.09
C LEU A 51 39.50 12.78 37.97
N PRO A 52 40.84 12.62 37.77
CA PRO A 52 41.70 13.80 37.55
C PRO A 52 42.27 13.97 36.12
N TYR A 53 42.19 12.98 35.22
CA TYR A 53 42.89 13.07 33.91
C TYR A 53 42.10 13.75 32.78
N GLY A 54 40.82 14.06 32.99
CA GLY A 54 40.01 14.84 32.05
C GLY A 54 40.36 16.33 31.99
N MET A 55 41.00 16.88 33.03
CA MET A 55 41.40 18.31 33.04
C MET A 55 42.76 18.58 32.39
N VAL A 56 43.64 17.58 32.27
CA VAL A 56 45.01 17.78 31.75
C VAL A 56 45.04 17.84 30.21
N ALA A 57 44.17 17.11 29.51
CA ALA A 57 44.07 17.19 28.05
C ALA A 57 43.41 18.48 27.54
N GLY A 58 42.49 19.07 28.32
CA GLY A 58 41.86 20.36 28.01
C GLY A 58 42.79 21.57 28.20
N LEU A 59 43.74 21.48 29.14
CA LEU A 59 44.72 22.54 29.40
C LEU A 59 45.85 22.57 28.35
N ALA A 60 46.25 21.43 27.80
CA ALA A 60 47.28 21.38 26.75
C ALA A 60 46.83 22.03 25.42
N LEU A 61 45.54 21.92 25.08
CA LEU A 61 44.96 22.54 23.87
C LEU A 61 44.73 24.04 24.03
N THR A 62 44.44 24.51 25.25
CA THR A 62 44.25 25.95 25.52
C THR A 62 45.57 26.70 25.65
N PHE A 63 46.64 26.09 26.19
CA PHE A 63 47.98 26.70 26.20
C PHE A 63 48.68 26.66 24.83
N GLY A 64 48.46 25.64 24.01
CA GLY A 64 49.02 25.57 22.66
C GLY A 64 48.51 26.68 21.72
N VAL A 65 47.25 27.08 21.88
CA VAL A 65 46.64 28.18 21.10
C VAL A 65 47.11 29.55 21.58
N LEU A 66 47.40 29.72 22.88
CA LEU A 66 47.92 30.99 23.44
C LEU A 66 49.41 31.23 23.15
N TYR A 67 50.23 30.18 22.96
CA TYR A 67 51.65 30.32 22.62
C TYR A 67 51.87 30.85 21.19
N PHE A 68 50.96 30.57 20.25
CA PHE A 68 51.03 31.07 18.87
C PHE A 68 50.46 32.48 18.65
N VAL A 69 49.91 33.12 19.70
CA VAL A 69 49.28 34.45 19.61
C VAL A 69 50.18 35.56 20.16
N ASN A 70 51.35 35.25 20.73
CA ASN A 70 52.19 36.25 21.41
C ASN A 70 53.63 36.40 20.89
N ASP A 71 53.93 35.94 19.67
CA ASP A 71 55.23 36.22 19.05
C ASP A 71 55.08 37.27 17.94
N LYS A 72 55.80 38.39 18.08
CA LYS A 72 55.65 39.59 17.22
C LYS A 72 56.56 39.57 15.98
N ASP A 73 57.32 38.51 15.74
CA ASP A 73 58.33 38.48 14.66
C ASP A 73 58.23 37.27 13.72
N THR A 74 57.03 36.99 13.18
CA THR A 74 56.89 36.11 11.99
C THR A 74 56.14 36.78 10.86
N LYS A 75 56.89 37.26 9.86
CA LYS A 75 56.37 37.57 8.52
C LYS A 75 56.24 36.27 7.74
N ILE A 76 55.01 35.89 7.39
CA ILE A 76 54.72 34.85 6.40
C ILE A 76 54.21 35.56 5.14
N GLU A 77 54.99 35.53 4.06
CA GLU A 77 54.53 35.93 2.74
C GLU A 77 53.67 34.81 2.12
N PRO A 78 52.44 35.08 1.67
CA PRO A 78 51.62 34.07 1.03
C PRO A 78 52.11 33.79 -0.40
N GLN A 79 52.53 32.55 -0.67
CA GLN A 79 52.56 32.03 -2.04
C GLN A 79 51.13 31.76 -2.50
N ILE A 80 50.63 32.66 -3.36
CA ILE A 80 49.39 32.50 -4.09
C ILE A 80 49.61 31.43 -5.16
N THR A 81 48.99 30.26 -5.00
CA THR A 81 48.71 29.38 -6.14
C THR A 81 47.36 29.78 -6.73
N SER A 82 47.39 30.04 -8.03
CA SER A 82 46.33 30.64 -8.83
C SER A 82 45.02 29.84 -8.79
N ASN A 83 44.01 30.38 -8.11
CA ASN A 83 42.62 30.12 -8.48
C ASN A 83 42.31 31.00 -9.69
N ASP A 84 42.34 30.40 -10.89
CA ASP A 84 41.80 31.03 -12.09
C ASP A 84 40.25 31.02 -12.00
N TYR A 85 39.71 32.00 -11.28
CA TYR A 85 38.32 32.39 -11.46
C TYR A 85 38.24 33.24 -12.73
N GLY A 86 37.69 32.67 -13.79
CA GLY A 86 37.36 33.39 -15.01
C GLY A 86 36.54 34.66 -14.68
N LYS A 87 36.97 35.78 -15.28
CA LYS A 87 36.43 37.14 -15.10
C LYS A 87 34.91 37.25 -15.38
N PRO A 88 34.22 38.26 -14.79
CA PRO A 88 32.84 38.59 -15.15
C PRO A 88 32.73 39.02 -16.62
N ILE A 89 31.76 38.44 -17.32
CA ILE A 89 31.48 38.70 -18.74
C ILE A 89 30.80 40.07 -18.85
N ASN A 90 31.36 40.93 -19.70
CA ASN A 90 30.79 42.21 -20.13
C ASN A 90 29.76 41.94 -21.27
N PRO A 91 28.55 42.54 -21.30
CA PRO A 91 27.44 42.05 -22.14
C PRO A 91 27.55 42.24 -23.67
N ASN A 92 28.69 42.62 -24.24
CA ASN A 92 28.81 42.88 -25.67
C ASN A 92 30.15 42.37 -26.22
N GLN A 93 30.25 41.07 -26.49
CA GLN A 93 31.14 40.50 -27.51
C GLN A 93 30.85 39.00 -27.68
N THR A 94 30.36 38.65 -28.87
CA THR A 94 29.99 37.30 -29.27
C THR A 94 31.18 36.63 -29.94
N GLU A 95 31.83 35.66 -29.29
CA GLU A 95 32.69 34.70 -29.98
C GLU A 95 32.06 33.31 -29.87
N THR A 96 31.64 32.78 -31.02
CA THR A 96 30.99 31.47 -31.14
C THR A 96 32.07 30.37 -31.09
N PRO A 97 31.96 29.36 -30.21
CA PRO A 97 32.92 28.27 -30.20
C PRO A 97 32.80 27.44 -31.50
N LYS A 98 33.93 27.22 -32.21
CA LYS A 98 34.05 26.45 -33.46
C LYS A 98 33.35 25.07 -33.47
N LYS A 99 33.11 24.50 -32.28
CA LYS A 99 32.41 23.21 -32.09
C LYS A 99 30.90 23.29 -32.40
N VAL A 100 30.27 24.46 -32.26
CA VAL A 100 28.85 24.69 -32.56
C VAL A 100 28.62 24.82 -34.07
N GLU A 101 29.59 25.36 -34.79
CA GLU A 101 29.55 25.49 -36.25
C GLU A 101 29.70 24.13 -36.95
N GLU A 102 30.57 23.25 -36.44
CA GLU A 102 30.69 21.87 -36.93
C GLU A 102 29.42 21.04 -36.69
N ILE A 103 28.77 21.22 -35.53
CA ILE A 103 27.50 20.55 -35.21
C ILE A 103 26.38 21.08 -36.10
N ASN A 104 26.32 22.40 -36.35
CA ASN A 104 25.34 22.98 -37.28
C ASN A 104 25.56 22.50 -38.71
N LYS A 105 26.82 22.35 -39.16
CA LYS A 105 27.12 21.82 -40.48
C LYS A 105 26.67 20.36 -40.64
N ALA A 106 26.94 19.51 -39.64
CA ALA A 106 26.46 18.13 -39.62
C ALA A 106 24.92 18.03 -39.57
N PHE A 107 24.25 18.94 -38.88
CA PHE A 107 22.80 19.01 -38.81
C PHE A 107 22.17 19.43 -40.15
N GLN A 108 22.74 20.43 -40.82
CA GLN A 108 22.28 20.88 -42.14
C GLN A 108 22.53 19.84 -43.24
N GLU A 109 23.66 19.13 -43.19
CA GLU A 109 23.93 18.00 -44.10
C GLU A 109 22.95 16.83 -43.91
N ASN A 110 22.45 16.62 -42.69
CA ASN A 110 21.43 15.60 -42.41
C ASN A 110 20.02 16.03 -42.85
N LEU A 111 19.67 17.32 -42.73
CA LEU A 111 18.41 17.87 -43.26
C LEU A 111 18.36 17.82 -44.80
N ALA A 112 19.49 18.03 -45.47
CA ALA A 112 19.58 17.95 -46.94
C ALA A 112 19.42 16.51 -47.47
N LYS A 113 19.73 15.49 -46.67
CA LYS A 113 19.63 14.07 -47.05
C LYS A 113 18.23 13.47 -46.87
N SER A 114 17.28 14.18 -46.26
CA SER A 114 15.90 13.73 -46.08
C SER A 114 14.93 14.91 -46.03
N PRO A 115 14.53 15.47 -47.19
CA PRO A 115 13.57 16.56 -47.21
C PRO A 115 12.17 16.08 -46.82
N VAL A 116 11.70 16.49 -45.63
CA VAL A 116 10.31 16.34 -45.20
C VAL A 116 9.47 17.36 -45.97
N LYS A 117 8.56 16.89 -46.83
CA LYS A 117 7.56 17.76 -47.46
C LYS A 117 6.49 18.16 -46.42
N PRO A 118 6.18 19.46 -46.25
CA PRO A 118 5.05 19.88 -45.43
C PRO A 118 3.73 19.43 -46.07
N ALA A 119 2.80 18.96 -45.23
CA ALA A 119 1.45 18.59 -45.66
C ALA A 119 0.68 19.84 -46.14
N GLU A 120 0.06 19.73 -47.30
CA GLU A 120 -0.84 20.74 -47.86
C GLU A 120 -2.01 20.99 -46.90
N GLY A 121 -2.23 22.26 -46.58
CA GLY A 121 -3.31 22.71 -45.70
C GLY A 121 -4.68 22.39 -46.31
N LYS A 122 -5.53 21.73 -45.53
CA LYS A 122 -6.98 21.75 -45.75
C LYS A 122 -7.59 22.84 -44.87
N ASP A 123 -8.41 23.64 -45.52
CA ASP A 123 -9.11 24.81 -45.00
C ASP A 123 -9.77 24.57 -43.63
N ILE A 124 -9.56 25.56 -42.77
CA ILE A 124 -10.21 25.75 -41.49
C ILE A 124 -11.65 26.20 -41.79
N MET A 125 -12.63 25.30 -41.67
CA MET A 125 -14.04 25.69 -41.67
C MET A 125 -14.39 26.34 -40.34
N ALA A 126 -14.62 27.65 -40.41
CA ALA A 126 -15.07 28.48 -39.32
C ALA A 126 -16.47 28.12 -38.82
N TYR A 127 -16.70 28.45 -37.55
CA TYR A 127 -17.96 28.51 -36.81
C TYR A 127 -19.24 28.68 -37.66
N GLN A 128 -20.16 27.73 -37.56
CA GLN A 128 -21.58 27.99 -37.80
C GLN A 128 -22.33 28.16 -36.48
N LYS A 129 -23.04 29.28 -36.39
CA LYS A 129 -23.87 29.73 -35.28
C LYS A 129 -25.17 28.92 -35.28
N THR A 130 -25.43 28.15 -34.22
CA THR A 130 -26.70 27.42 -34.03
C THR A 130 -27.83 28.40 -33.65
N PRO A 131 -29.02 28.33 -34.28
CA PRO A 131 -30.18 29.08 -33.84
C PRO A 131 -30.86 28.45 -32.62
N SER A 132 -31.49 29.31 -31.84
CA SER A 132 -32.11 29.11 -30.54
C SER A 132 -33.14 27.97 -30.43
N ALA A 133 -33.10 27.34 -29.24
CA ALA A 133 -34.20 26.82 -28.43
C ALA A 133 -35.43 26.19 -29.12
N ILE A 134 -35.57 24.86 -28.95
CA ILE A 134 -36.88 24.18 -28.98
C ILE A 134 -37.28 23.91 -27.54
N VAL A 135 -38.40 24.50 -27.14
CA VAL A 135 -39.07 24.35 -25.85
C VAL A 135 -39.66 22.93 -25.75
N ALA A 136 -39.30 22.19 -24.70
CA ALA A 136 -39.94 20.92 -24.37
C ALA A 136 -41.35 21.17 -23.78
N PRO A 137 -42.37 20.37 -24.11
CA PRO A 137 -43.70 20.51 -23.54
C PRO A 137 -43.73 20.07 -22.06
N PRO A 138 -44.66 20.60 -21.25
CA PRO A 138 -44.70 20.34 -19.81
C PRO A 138 -45.11 18.90 -19.51
N MET A 139 -44.35 18.25 -18.63
CA MET A 139 -44.71 16.96 -18.02
C MET A 139 -45.92 17.15 -17.10
N ILE A 140 -47.05 16.55 -17.48
CA ILE A 140 -48.24 16.45 -16.65
C ILE A 140 -47.99 15.40 -15.57
N TYR A 141 -47.97 15.82 -14.31
CA TYR A 141 -47.95 14.92 -13.17
C TYR A 141 -49.36 14.38 -12.93
N HIS A 142 -49.53 13.06 -13.06
CA HIS A 142 -50.70 12.37 -12.49
C HIS A 142 -50.39 11.98 -11.04
N ASN A 143 -51.10 12.63 -10.12
CA ASN A 143 -51.26 12.19 -8.75
C ASN A 143 -52.13 10.92 -8.72
N SER A 144 -51.68 9.89 -8.01
CA SER A 144 -52.57 8.83 -7.50
C SER A 144 -52.16 8.45 -6.09
N SER A 145 -53.00 8.86 -5.14
CA SER A 145 -53.06 8.39 -3.75
C SER A 145 -53.86 7.07 -3.66
N PRO A 146 -53.88 6.38 -2.50
CA PRO A 146 -53.87 4.91 -2.42
C PRO A 146 -55.26 4.28 -2.36
N VAL A 147 -55.37 3.02 -2.81
CA VAL A 147 -56.49 2.13 -2.50
C VAL A 147 -55.99 0.72 -2.20
N ALA A 148 -56.61 0.13 -1.18
CA ALA A 148 -56.32 -1.11 -0.49
C ALA A 148 -56.76 -2.39 -1.23
N ASP A 149 -56.27 -3.50 -0.68
CA ASP A 149 -56.79 -4.88 -0.64
C ASP A 149 -57.26 -5.58 -1.93
N ALA A 150 -56.50 -6.60 -2.33
CA ALA A 150 -57.06 -7.88 -2.77
C ALA A 150 -56.02 -9.01 -2.66
N ILE A 151 -56.43 -10.05 -1.94
CA ILE A 151 -55.75 -11.32 -1.66
C ILE A 151 -55.81 -12.25 -2.89
N ALA A 152 -54.74 -12.99 -3.18
CA ALA A 152 -54.76 -14.23 -3.98
C ALA A 152 -53.48 -15.08 -3.70
N PRO A 153 -53.46 -16.40 -3.91
CA PRO A 153 -53.53 -17.37 -2.82
C PRO A 153 -52.26 -18.21 -2.65
N THR A 154 -52.06 -18.69 -1.41
CA THR A 154 -51.07 -19.67 -1.00
C THR A 154 -51.47 -21.07 -1.49
N VAL A 155 -50.61 -21.72 -2.29
CA VAL A 155 -50.69 -23.16 -2.56
C VAL A 155 -49.71 -23.86 -1.62
N GLN A 156 -50.26 -24.56 -0.64
CA GLN A 156 -49.54 -25.51 0.20
C GLN A 156 -49.38 -26.84 -0.55
N TYR A 157 -48.18 -27.42 -0.50
CA TYR A 157 -48.02 -28.86 -0.70
C TYR A 157 -47.66 -29.50 0.65
N GLU A 158 -48.58 -30.35 1.12
CA GLU A 158 -48.40 -31.24 2.27
C GLU A 158 -47.28 -32.24 2.00
N ILE A 159 -46.33 -32.34 2.93
CA ILE A 159 -45.42 -33.49 3.02
C ILE A 159 -46.15 -34.58 3.83
N LYS A 160 -46.63 -35.61 3.15
CA LYS A 160 -46.97 -36.88 3.79
C LYS A 160 -45.71 -37.69 3.99
N ALA A 161 -45.39 -37.97 5.25
CA ALA A 161 -44.39 -38.94 5.64
C ALA A 161 -44.92 -40.36 5.39
N GLU A 162 -44.20 -41.14 4.59
CA GLU A 162 -44.26 -42.60 4.63
C GLU A 162 -42.86 -43.14 4.98
N THR A 163 -42.86 -44.02 5.97
CA THR A 163 -41.71 -44.74 6.51
C THR A 163 -41.60 -46.11 5.84
N ASN A 164 -40.38 -46.52 5.49
CA ASN A 164 -39.85 -47.90 5.45
C ASN A 164 -38.46 -47.83 4.76
N SER A 165 -37.34 -47.92 5.46
CA SER A 165 -36.70 -49.12 6.05
C SER A 165 -36.37 -50.22 5.02
N LEU A 166 -35.08 -50.58 5.00
CA LEU A 166 -34.42 -51.75 4.36
C LEU A 166 -34.08 -51.63 2.86
N ALA A 167 -32.80 -51.32 2.55
CA ALA A 167 -31.93 -52.10 1.64
C ALA A 167 -30.61 -51.38 1.30
N ASP A 168 -29.81 -51.05 2.32
CA ASP A 168 -28.36 -50.88 2.18
C ASP A 168 -27.73 -52.28 2.12
N GLU A 169 -27.36 -52.74 0.92
CA GLU A 169 -26.30 -53.76 0.67
C GLU A 169 -26.18 -54.16 -0.82
N LYS A 170 -27.06 -53.69 -1.72
CA LYS A 170 -27.05 -54.11 -3.15
C LYS A 170 -26.57 -53.09 -4.19
N ARG A 171 -26.06 -51.92 -3.80
CA ARG A 171 -25.53 -50.92 -4.75
C ARG A 171 -24.00 -50.92 -4.94
N ILE A 172 -23.23 -51.67 -4.15
CA ILE A 172 -21.76 -51.64 -4.22
C ILE A 172 -21.15 -52.74 -5.11
N ARG A 173 -21.92 -53.75 -5.57
CA ARG A 173 -21.40 -54.80 -6.49
C ARG A 173 -21.61 -54.56 -7.99
N VAL A 174 -22.40 -53.57 -8.41
CA VAL A 174 -22.71 -53.36 -9.84
C VAL A 174 -21.80 -52.31 -10.51
N GLU A 175 -21.11 -51.45 -9.75
CA GLU A 175 -20.17 -50.46 -10.31
C GLU A 175 -18.72 -50.97 -10.50
N GLN A 176 -18.34 -52.08 -9.87
CA GLN A 176 -16.99 -52.67 -10.03
C GLN A 176 -16.91 -53.65 -11.22
N GLU A 177 -18.00 -54.35 -11.57
CA GLU A 177 -18.02 -55.25 -12.74
C GLU A 177 -18.15 -54.52 -14.09
N MET A 178 -18.73 -53.31 -14.13
CA MET A 178 -18.74 -52.49 -15.36
C MET A 178 -17.40 -51.80 -15.67
N ARG A 179 -16.51 -51.62 -14.70
CA ARG A 179 -15.19 -50.97 -14.94
C ARG A 179 -14.12 -51.93 -15.46
N ASN A 180 -14.26 -53.23 -15.23
CA ASN A 180 -13.24 -54.21 -15.63
C ASN A 180 -13.44 -54.81 -17.04
N ASN A 181 -14.56 -54.55 -17.70
CA ASN A 181 -14.85 -55.07 -19.06
C ASN A 181 -14.55 -54.11 -20.23
N ILE A 182 -14.09 -52.89 -19.95
CA ILE A 182 -13.72 -51.91 -21.01
C ILE A 182 -12.19 -51.89 -21.25
N ALA A 183 -11.39 -52.55 -20.41
CA ALA A 183 -9.92 -52.50 -20.47
C ALA A 183 -9.24 -53.64 -21.28
N SER A 184 -9.99 -54.54 -21.94
CA SER A 184 -9.41 -55.76 -22.53
C SER A 184 -9.73 -56.03 -24.00
N GLN A 185 -10.21 -55.05 -24.77
CA GLN A 185 -10.28 -55.19 -26.24
C GLN A 185 -9.85 -53.91 -26.95
N GLN A 186 -8.63 -53.98 -27.51
CA GLN A 186 -8.07 -53.26 -28.67
C GLN A 186 -6.74 -52.56 -28.37
N ARG A 187 -5.68 -53.37 -28.50
CA ARG A 187 -4.32 -52.91 -28.78
C ARG A 187 -4.10 -53.02 -30.30
N GLN A 188 -3.62 -51.92 -30.89
CA GLN A 188 -2.86 -51.81 -32.15
C GLN A 188 -3.61 -51.88 -33.50
N LYS A 189 -3.96 -50.70 -34.04
CA LYS A 189 -3.82 -50.37 -35.47
C LYS A 189 -3.77 -48.84 -35.65
N ASP A 190 -2.65 -48.34 -36.15
CA ASP A 190 -2.47 -46.95 -36.60
C ASP A 190 -3.48 -46.64 -37.71
N ILE A 191 -4.47 -45.78 -37.45
CA ILE A 191 -5.26 -45.10 -38.49
C ILE A 191 -5.65 -43.70 -37.99
N GLU A 192 -5.44 -42.73 -38.88
CA GLU A 192 -5.61 -41.28 -38.77
C GLU A 192 -6.91 -40.81 -38.08
N SER A 193 -6.77 -39.76 -37.27
CA SER A 193 -7.86 -39.16 -36.51
C SER A 193 -8.82 -38.34 -37.40
N PHE A 194 -9.92 -38.96 -37.81
CA PHE A 194 -11.12 -38.24 -38.23
C PHE A 194 -12.06 -38.08 -37.02
N VAL A 195 -12.03 -36.91 -36.39
CA VAL A 195 -13.11 -36.49 -35.49
C VAL A 195 -14.25 -35.97 -36.38
N VAL A 196 -15.18 -36.87 -36.69
CA VAL A 196 -16.50 -36.53 -37.24
C VAL A 196 -17.40 -36.18 -36.06
N VAL A 197 -17.63 -34.89 -35.84
CA VAL A 197 -18.80 -34.41 -35.09
C VAL A 197 -19.76 -33.88 -36.13
N GLY A 198 -20.81 -34.65 -36.43
CA GLY A 198 -21.87 -34.23 -37.34
C GLY A 198 -22.71 -33.13 -36.70
N TYR A 199 -22.76 -31.95 -37.33
CA TYR A 199 -23.95 -31.46 -38.02
C TYR A 199 -23.52 -30.46 -39.12
N SER A 200 -23.92 -30.78 -40.35
CA SER A 200 -23.61 -30.15 -41.64
C SER A 200 -22.14 -30.28 -42.14
N THR A 201 -21.92 -31.25 -43.02
CA THR A 201 -20.92 -31.12 -44.08
C THR A 201 -21.44 -30.08 -45.07
N ALA A 202 -21.22 -28.79 -44.79
CA ALA A 202 -21.41 -27.76 -45.80
C ALA A 202 -20.42 -28.05 -46.95
N LYS A 203 -20.96 -28.23 -48.16
CA LYS A 203 -20.15 -28.33 -49.38
C LYS A 203 -19.17 -27.16 -49.41
N LYS A 204 -17.93 -27.48 -49.78
CA LYS A 204 -16.80 -26.57 -50.02
C LYS A 204 -17.13 -25.55 -51.13
N LYS A 205 -18.03 -24.60 -50.88
CA LYS A 205 -18.30 -23.44 -51.74
C LYS A 205 -19.24 -22.40 -51.12
N ASP A 206 -19.04 -22.03 -49.86
CA ASP A 206 -19.47 -20.72 -49.38
C ASP A 206 -18.36 -20.12 -48.53
N LYS A 207 -17.80 -19.01 -49.02
CA LYS A 207 -16.68 -18.30 -48.43
C LYS A 207 -17.20 -17.54 -47.21
N ILE A 208 -17.14 -18.16 -46.03
CA ILE A 208 -17.41 -17.48 -44.75
C ILE A 208 -16.28 -16.45 -44.55
N SER A 209 -16.62 -15.17 -44.65
CA SER A 209 -15.70 -14.04 -44.88
C SER A 209 -14.87 -13.61 -43.66
N SER A 210 -14.60 -14.47 -42.67
CA SER A 210 -13.95 -14.04 -41.42
C SER A 210 -13.30 -15.16 -40.60
N VAL A 211 -12.56 -16.08 -41.23
CA VAL A 211 -11.71 -17.04 -40.50
C VAL A 211 -10.24 -16.70 -40.72
N ASN A 212 -9.59 -16.17 -39.69
CA ASN A 212 -8.13 -15.99 -39.67
C ASN A 212 -7.51 -17.18 -38.91
N GLN A 213 -6.73 -18.01 -39.60
CA GLN A 213 -5.93 -19.08 -39.00
C GLN A 213 -4.51 -18.56 -38.73
N ILE A 214 -3.94 -18.88 -37.56
CA ILE A 214 -2.59 -18.46 -37.17
C ILE A 214 -1.75 -19.71 -36.87
N GLU A 215 -0.74 -19.99 -37.70
CA GLU A 215 0.27 -21.01 -37.41
C GLU A 215 1.30 -20.46 -36.41
N ASN A 216 1.51 -21.18 -35.31
CA ASN A 216 2.42 -20.80 -34.22
C ASN A 216 3.89 -20.89 -34.67
N ARG A 217 4.55 -19.74 -34.87
CA ARG A 217 6.00 -19.65 -35.10
C ARG A 217 6.69 -19.08 -33.84
N SER A 218 7.48 -19.94 -33.19
CA SER A 218 8.54 -19.69 -32.18
C SER A 218 8.47 -18.43 -31.27
N ASN A 219 8.27 -18.67 -29.96
CA ASN A 219 8.69 -17.88 -28.80
C ASN A 219 8.26 -16.40 -28.64
N SER A 220 7.29 -15.89 -29.39
CA SER A 220 6.56 -14.67 -28.98
C SER A 220 5.37 -15.06 -28.11
N SER A 221 5.23 -14.46 -26.91
CA SER A 221 4.06 -14.65 -26.02
C SER A 221 2.78 -14.78 -26.83
N PHE A 222 2.08 -15.91 -26.66
CA PHE A 222 0.83 -16.35 -27.29
C PHE A 222 -0.13 -15.21 -27.70
N LEU A 223 -0.20 -14.18 -26.88
CA LEU A 223 -1.08 -13.03 -27.01
C LEU A 223 -0.61 -12.01 -28.04
N ASN A 224 0.70 -11.81 -28.17
CA ASN A 224 1.28 -10.88 -29.14
C ASN A 224 1.05 -11.37 -30.59
N ALA A 225 0.97 -12.70 -30.79
CA ALA A 225 0.67 -13.29 -32.09
C ALA A 225 -0.79 -13.06 -32.54
N ILE A 226 -1.75 -12.96 -31.60
CA ILE A 226 -3.17 -12.75 -31.91
C ILE A 226 -3.46 -11.27 -32.21
N GLN A 227 -2.84 -10.34 -31.47
CA GLN A 227 -3.07 -8.89 -31.62
C GLN A 227 -2.64 -8.34 -32.99
N GLY A 228 -1.66 -8.96 -33.66
CA GLY A 228 -1.16 -8.54 -34.98
C GLY A 228 -1.86 -9.16 -36.19
N ASN A 229 -2.56 -10.30 -36.02
CA ASN A 229 -3.09 -11.11 -37.13
C ASN A 229 -4.63 -11.13 -37.24
N VAL A 230 -5.35 -10.64 -36.23
CA VAL A 230 -6.82 -10.55 -36.27
C VAL A 230 -7.26 -9.10 -36.11
N ALA A 231 -7.70 -8.49 -37.21
CA ALA A 231 -8.21 -7.12 -37.21
C ALA A 231 -9.32 -6.94 -36.16
N GLY A 232 -9.22 -5.96 -35.27
CA GLY A 232 -10.23 -5.68 -34.24
C GLY A 232 -10.15 -6.53 -32.97
N VAL A 233 -9.13 -7.37 -32.77
CA VAL A 233 -8.86 -7.97 -31.45
C VAL A 233 -7.95 -7.04 -30.64
N GLN A 234 -8.41 -6.64 -29.45
CA GLN A 234 -7.63 -5.89 -28.46
C GLN A 234 -7.31 -6.81 -27.29
N ILE A 235 -6.03 -7.04 -27.03
CA ILE A 235 -5.59 -7.80 -25.87
C ILE A 235 -5.04 -6.80 -24.85
N ALA A 236 -5.71 -6.69 -23.71
CA ALA A 236 -5.12 -6.07 -22.54
C ALA A 236 -4.30 -7.16 -21.83
N THR A 237 -3.00 -7.18 -22.12
CA THR A 237 -2.04 -8.02 -21.42
C THR A 237 -1.90 -7.49 -19.99
N GLY A 238 -2.53 -8.15 -19.01
CA GLY A 238 -1.95 -8.17 -17.67
C GLY A 238 -0.57 -8.80 -17.77
N LYS A 239 0.40 -8.31 -16.99
CA LYS A 239 1.79 -8.80 -16.98
C LYS A 239 1.85 -10.33 -17.00
N ALA A 240 2.84 -10.87 -17.71
CA ALA A 240 3.19 -12.28 -17.74
C ALA A 240 3.62 -12.73 -16.33
N ILE A 241 2.64 -13.09 -15.52
CA ILE A 241 2.77 -13.73 -14.22
C ILE A 241 2.26 -15.16 -14.46
N PRO A 242 3.00 -16.20 -14.06
CA PRO A 242 2.46 -17.55 -14.07
C PRO A 242 1.09 -17.57 -13.36
N GLY A 243 0.01 -17.87 -14.08
CA GLY A 243 -1.35 -17.90 -13.53
C GLY A 243 -2.23 -16.66 -13.75
N SER A 244 -1.80 -15.62 -14.47
CA SER A 244 -2.72 -14.52 -14.87
C SER A 244 -3.34 -14.78 -16.25
N SER A 245 -4.68 -14.68 -16.35
CA SER A 245 -5.38 -14.77 -17.65
C SER A 245 -5.40 -13.41 -18.36
N PRO A 246 -5.06 -13.36 -19.66
CA PRO A 246 -5.10 -12.12 -20.44
C PRO A 246 -6.53 -11.72 -20.82
N ASN A 247 -6.78 -10.42 -20.92
CA ASN A 247 -8.12 -9.90 -21.20
C ASN A 247 -8.26 -9.61 -22.71
N ILE A 248 -8.97 -10.48 -23.43
CA ILE A 248 -9.19 -10.37 -24.87
C ILE A 248 -10.56 -9.71 -25.12
N LYS A 249 -10.57 -8.56 -25.80
CA LYS A 249 -11.77 -7.87 -26.28
C LYS A 249 -11.81 -7.90 -27.80
N ILE A 250 -12.98 -8.18 -28.38
CA ILE A 250 -13.19 -8.16 -29.83
C ILE A 250 -14.02 -6.90 -30.17
N ARG A 251 -13.44 -5.94 -30.91
CA ARG A 251 -14.09 -4.70 -31.35
C ARG A 251 -15.12 -5.04 -32.44
N GLY A 252 -16.34 -4.50 -32.29
CA GLY A 252 -17.44 -4.64 -33.26
C GLY A 252 -18.68 -5.36 -32.72
N THR A 253 -18.57 -6.10 -31.62
CA THR A 253 -19.70 -6.78 -30.98
C THR A 253 -20.34 -5.87 -29.94
N ALA A 254 -21.59 -5.46 -30.15
CA ALA A 254 -22.36 -4.66 -29.19
C ALA A 254 -23.07 -5.59 -28.19
N SER A 255 -22.78 -5.42 -26.90
CA SER A 255 -23.62 -5.95 -25.82
C SER A 255 -24.06 -4.80 -24.91
N LEU A 256 -25.35 -4.75 -24.62
CA LEU A 256 -26.00 -3.78 -23.71
C LEU A 256 -25.82 -4.13 -22.23
N THR A 257 -24.93 -5.08 -21.90
CA THR A 257 -24.67 -5.54 -20.53
C THR A 257 -23.18 -5.45 -20.18
N SER A 258 -22.88 -5.16 -18.91
CA SER A 258 -21.55 -4.75 -18.40
C SER A 258 -20.43 -5.82 -18.49
N ASN A 259 -20.64 -6.97 -19.14
CA ASN A 259 -19.64 -8.04 -19.30
C ASN A 259 -19.44 -8.42 -20.78
N ASN A 260 -18.51 -7.75 -21.45
CA ASN A 260 -18.25 -7.86 -22.90
C ASN A 260 -17.12 -8.87 -23.23
N GLN A 261 -17.13 -10.06 -22.61
CA GLN A 261 -16.10 -11.10 -22.78
C GLN A 261 -16.51 -12.16 -23.81
N PRO A 262 -15.57 -12.66 -24.65
CA PRO A 262 -15.85 -13.75 -25.58
C PRO A 262 -15.95 -15.11 -24.87
N LEU A 263 -16.63 -16.06 -25.51
CA LEU A 263 -16.64 -17.47 -25.08
C LEU A 263 -15.33 -18.15 -25.50
N TYR A 264 -14.72 -18.93 -24.62
CA TYR A 264 -13.54 -19.73 -24.94
C TYR A 264 -13.93 -21.18 -25.23
N VAL A 265 -13.39 -21.79 -26.28
CA VAL A 265 -13.67 -23.18 -26.66
C VAL A 265 -12.34 -23.91 -26.81
N ILE A 266 -12.00 -24.80 -25.89
CA ILE A 266 -10.73 -25.53 -25.90
C ILE A 266 -10.99 -26.97 -26.32
N ASP A 267 -10.37 -27.43 -27.40
CA ASP A 267 -10.53 -28.78 -27.96
C ASP A 267 -12.01 -29.18 -28.16
N GLY A 268 -12.86 -28.21 -28.52
CA GLY A 268 -14.29 -28.39 -28.76
C GLY A 268 -15.19 -28.22 -27.54
N ILE A 269 -14.63 -27.99 -26.35
CA ILE A 269 -15.38 -27.83 -25.10
C ILE A 269 -15.42 -26.34 -24.69
N PRO A 270 -16.59 -25.76 -24.39
CA PRO A 270 -16.71 -24.36 -23.97
C PRO A 270 -16.32 -24.15 -22.49
N TYR A 271 -15.56 -23.08 -22.22
CA TYR A 271 -15.05 -22.68 -20.90
C TYR A 271 -15.30 -21.19 -20.61
N GLU A 272 -15.39 -20.84 -19.32
CA GLU A 272 -15.49 -19.46 -18.82
C GLU A 272 -14.12 -18.92 -18.35
N LYS A 273 -14.01 -17.59 -18.18
CA LYS A 273 -12.77 -16.81 -17.99
C LYS A 273 -11.68 -17.44 -17.10
N ALA A 274 -12.06 -18.05 -15.99
CA ALA A 274 -11.12 -18.43 -14.94
C ALA A 274 -10.24 -19.65 -15.29
N SER A 275 -10.53 -20.33 -16.41
CA SER A 275 -9.88 -21.59 -16.79
C SER A 275 -8.54 -21.38 -17.54
N LEU A 276 -8.33 -20.27 -18.24
CA LEU A 276 -7.20 -20.12 -19.19
C LEU A 276 -5.83 -19.88 -18.56
N ALA A 277 -5.79 -19.39 -17.32
CA ALA A 277 -4.55 -19.05 -16.60
C ALA A 277 -3.60 -20.23 -16.43
N ASN A 278 -4.13 -21.46 -16.52
CA ASN A 278 -3.45 -22.69 -16.15
C ASN A 278 -3.01 -23.55 -17.34
N ILE A 279 -3.15 -23.04 -18.57
CA ILE A 279 -2.72 -23.76 -19.78
C ILE A 279 -1.29 -23.37 -20.12
N ASP A 280 -0.40 -24.37 -20.25
CA ASP A 280 0.94 -24.16 -20.79
C ASP A 280 0.86 -23.63 -22.23
N PRO A 281 1.38 -22.42 -22.52
CA PRO A 281 1.37 -21.85 -23.87
C PRO A 281 2.00 -22.75 -24.94
N ASN A 282 2.97 -23.60 -24.58
CA ASN A 282 3.66 -24.48 -25.52
C ASN A 282 2.78 -25.62 -26.06
N LYS A 283 1.69 -25.93 -25.34
CA LYS A 283 0.71 -26.95 -25.71
C LYS A 283 -0.40 -26.41 -26.60
N ILE A 284 -0.42 -25.11 -26.90
CA ILE A 284 -1.42 -24.56 -27.83
C ILE A 284 -0.97 -24.87 -29.26
N LYS A 285 -1.85 -25.53 -30.02
CA LYS A 285 -1.65 -25.93 -31.42
C LYS A 285 -2.16 -24.87 -32.40
N ASP A 286 -3.38 -24.39 -32.20
CA ASP A 286 -4.06 -23.45 -33.10
C ASP A 286 -5.05 -22.58 -32.32
N VAL A 287 -5.26 -21.33 -32.74
CA VAL A 287 -6.28 -20.44 -32.19
C VAL A 287 -7.04 -19.74 -33.29
N GLN A 288 -8.37 -19.78 -33.20
CA GLN A 288 -9.29 -19.17 -34.14
C GLN A 288 -10.23 -18.23 -33.39
N VAL A 289 -10.47 -17.05 -33.95
CA VAL A 289 -11.41 -16.08 -33.38
C VAL A 289 -12.60 -15.94 -34.32
N LEU A 290 -13.79 -16.29 -33.82
CA LEU A 290 -15.06 -16.19 -34.53
C LEU A 290 -15.81 -14.93 -34.10
N LYS A 291 -16.49 -14.28 -35.05
CA LYS A 291 -17.19 -13.00 -34.85
C LYS A 291 -18.60 -13.01 -35.41
N ASP A 292 -19.45 -12.13 -34.86
CA ASP A 292 -20.78 -11.79 -35.37
C ASP A 292 -21.64 -13.05 -35.67
N LEU A 293 -22.16 -13.16 -36.89
CA LEU A 293 -22.99 -14.28 -37.34
C LEU A 293 -22.26 -15.62 -37.30
N SER A 294 -20.93 -15.66 -37.49
CA SER A 294 -20.17 -16.93 -37.45
C SER A 294 -20.02 -17.49 -36.03
N ALA A 295 -19.89 -16.61 -35.03
CA ALA A 295 -19.82 -17.00 -33.62
C ALA A 295 -21.20 -17.43 -33.10
N THR A 296 -22.23 -16.65 -33.40
CA THR A 296 -23.60 -16.92 -32.96
C THR A 296 -24.26 -18.08 -33.71
N SER A 297 -23.90 -18.33 -34.98
CA SER A 297 -24.38 -19.50 -35.73
C SER A 297 -23.83 -20.82 -35.19
N LEU A 298 -22.64 -20.82 -34.58
CA LEU A 298 -22.00 -22.04 -34.07
C LEU A 298 -22.20 -22.23 -32.56
N TYR A 299 -22.26 -21.13 -31.79
CA TYR A 299 -22.27 -21.18 -30.32
C TYR A 299 -23.49 -20.46 -29.71
N GLY A 300 -24.47 -20.08 -30.52
CA GLY A 300 -25.71 -19.45 -30.07
C GLY A 300 -25.48 -18.11 -29.37
N THR A 301 -26.37 -17.76 -28.45
CA THR A 301 -26.29 -16.53 -27.64
C THR A 301 -25.00 -16.43 -26.82
N ARG A 302 -24.35 -17.57 -26.50
CA ARG A 302 -23.07 -17.59 -25.78
C ARG A 302 -21.91 -17.04 -26.63
N GLY A 303 -22.05 -17.07 -27.94
CA GLY A 303 -21.09 -16.48 -28.89
C GLY A 303 -21.37 -15.02 -29.26
N ALA A 304 -22.36 -14.36 -28.63
CA ALA A 304 -22.77 -12.98 -28.98
C ALA A 304 -21.63 -11.95 -28.82
N ASN A 305 -20.70 -12.19 -27.91
CA ASN A 305 -19.52 -11.37 -27.67
C ASN A 305 -18.27 -11.88 -28.44
N GLY A 306 -18.46 -12.78 -29.41
CA GLY A 306 -17.41 -13.50 -30.12
C GLY A 306 -16.95 -14.78 -29.41
N VAL A 307 -16.23 -15.64 -30.14
CA VAL A 307 -15.74 -16.94 -29.63
C VAL A 307 -14.26 -17.09 -29.96
N VAL A 308 -13.46 -17.51 -29.00
CA VAL A 308 -12.05 -17.86 -29.18
C VAL A 308 -11.91 -19.38 -29.06
N VAL A 309 -11.68 -20.04 -30.19
CA VAL A 309 -11.46 -21.48 -30.28
C VAL A 309 -9.97 -21.77 -30.18
N ILE A 310 -9.57 -22.59 -29.21
CA ILE A 310 -8.20 -23.01 -28.93
C ILE A 310 -8.12 -24.51 -29.18
N LYS A 311 -7.23 -24.95 -30.06
CA LYS A 311 -6.84 -26.36 -30.18
C LYS A 311 -5.51 -26.56 -29.48
N THR A 312 -5.38 -27.63 -28.71
CA THR A 312 -4.15 -27.97 -28.00
C THR A 312 -3.44 -29.17 -28.65
N LYS A 313 -2.20 -29.43 -28.23
CA LYS A 313 -1.41 -30.62 -28.54
C LYS A 313 -1.72 -31.77 -27.56
N GLY A 314 -2.75 -31.63 -26.73
CA GLY A 314 -3.12 -32.55 -25.65
C GLY A 314 -2.87 -31.93 -24.28
N LEU A 315 -3.91 -31.90 -23.44
CA LEU A 315 -3.84 -31.45 -22.05
C LEU A 315 -3.67 -32.64 -21.10
N SER A 316 -2.88 -32.46 -20.04
CA SER A 316 -2.77 -33.44 -18.96
C SER A 316 -4.05 -33.47 -18.13
N LYS A 317 -4.28 -34.58 -17.41
CA LYS A 317 -5.42 -34.72 -16.49
C LYS A 317 -5.50 -33.58 -15.47
N LYS A 318 -4.35 -33.13 -14.95
CA LYS A 318 -4.24 -32.00 -14.01
C LYS A 318 -4.68 -30.68 -14.66
N GLU A 319 -4.32 -30.43 -15.92
CA GLU A 319 -4.73 -29.21 -16.64
C GLU A 319 -6.23 -29.24 -16.94
N ILE A 320 -6.78 -30.39 -17.33
CA ILE A 320 -8.22 -30.56 -17.53
C ILE A 320 -8.99 -30.35 -16.22
N ASP A 321 -8.50 -30.87 -15.10
CA ASP A 321 -9.11 -30.64 -13.78
C ASP A 321 -9.08 -29.15 -13.38
N LEU A 322 -7.99 -28.43 -13.69
CA LEU A 322 -7.88 -26.97 -13.46
C LEU A 322 -8.78 -26.15 -14.39
N LEU A 323 -9.08 -26.65 -15.60
CA LEU A 323 -10.03 -26.03 -16.52
C LEU A 323 -11.48 -26.19 -16.05
N ASN A 324 -11.81 -27.36 -15.50
CA ASN A 324 -13.15 -27.71 -15.03
C ASN A 324 -13.46 -27.16 -13.64
N ASN A 325 -12.44 -27.01 -12.78
CA ASN A 325 -12.53 -26.46 -11.43
C ASN A 325 -11.56 -25.27 -11.30
N PRO A 326 -11.87 -24.10 -11.88
CA PRO A 326 -11.01 -22.94 -11.74
C PRO A 326 -10.92 -22.56 -10.27
N LYS A 327 -9.69 -22.57 -9.71
CA LYS A 327 -9.48 -21.97 -8.40
C LYS A 327 -9.88 -20.49 -8.47
N PRO A 328 -10.62 -19.95 -7.49
CA PRO A 328 -10.86 -18.51 -7.42
C PRO A 328 -9.50 -17.80 -7.51
N ILE A 329 -9.46 -16.66 -8.21
CA ILE A 329 -8.27 -15.83 -8.33
C ILE A 329 -7.75 -15.63 -6.90
N GLN A 330 -6.63 -16.27 -6.57
CA GLN A 330 -6.03 -16.12 -5.25
C GLN A 330 -5.69 -14.65 -5.07
N ASN A 331 -6.21 -14.06 -3.99
CA ASN A 331 -5.86 -12.72 -3.57
C ASN A 331 -4.33 -12.66 -3.43
N GLN A 332 -3.65 -11.81 -4.21
CA GLN A 332 -2.19 -11.69 -4.21
C GLN A 332 -1.67 -10.77 -3.09
N GLU A 333 -2.56 -10.35 -2.19
CA GLU A 333 -2.25 -9.52 -1.04
C GLU A 333 -1.44 -10.34 -0.03
N SER A 334 -0.30 -9.80 0.39
CA SER A 334 0.59 -10.40 1.38
C SER A 334 0.67 -9.51 2.60
N TYR A 335 0.35 -10.06 3.77
CA TYR A 335 0.47 -9.37 5.06
C TYR A 335 1.54 -10.04 5.89
N ASP A 336 2.40 -9.24 6.52
CA ASP A 336 3.38 -9.77 7.44
C ASP A 336 2.67 -10.33 8.68
N GLU A 337 3.04 -11.55 9.06
CA GLU A 337 2.60 -12.13 10.32
C GLU A 337 3.27 -11.39 11.47
N TRP A 338 2.49 -11.09 12.49
CA TRP A 338 2.95 -10.32 13.62
C TRP A 338 2.25 -10.73 14.91
N LYS A 339 2.97 -10.57 16.02
CA LYS A 339 2.58 -11.12 17.31
C LYS A 339 2.02 -10.03 18.20
N GLU A 340 0.79 -10.21 18.67
CA GLU A 340 0.12 -9.29 19.59
C GLU A 340 0.95 -9.04 20.86
N ASN A 341 0.96 -7.78 21.31
CA ASN A 341 1.62 -7.39 22.56
C ASN A 341 1.04 -8.14 23.77
N LYS A 342 1.93 -8.74 24.55
CA LYS A 342 1.57 -9.48 25.77
C LYS A 342 1.47 -8.56 26.98
N PHE A 343 0.87 -9.05 28.05
CA PHE A 343 0.94 -8.39 29.36
C PHE A 343 2.36 -8.46 29.93
N GLU A 344 2.86 -7.30 30.35
CA GLU A 344 4.15 -7.13 31.03
C GLU A 344 3.88 -6.79 32.50
N LEU A 345 4.64 -7.37 33.42
CA LEU A 345 4.53 -7.08 34.85
C LEU A 345 5.14 -5.72 35.14
N ALA A 346 4.37 -4.78 35.68
CA ALA A 346 4.89 -3.43 35.99
C ALA A 346 6.01 -3.45 37.04
N LYS A 347 6.04 -4.47 37.91
CA LYS A 347 7.15 -4.69 38.84
C LYS A 347 8.44 -5.13 38.13
N ALA A 348 8.38 -5.83 37.02
CA ALA A 348 9.59 -6.30 36.31
C ALA A 348 10.01 -5.30 35.23
N GLU A 349 9.05 -4.83 34.44
CA GLU A 349 9.22 -3.91 33.33
C GLU A 349 8.29 -2.70 33.53
N PRO A 350 8.67 -1.71 34.36
CA PRO A 350 7.81 -0.55 34.64
C PRO A 350 7.67 0.40 33.46
N LEU A 351 8.55 0.30 32.46
CA LEU A 351 8.62 1.22 31.31
C LEU A 351 8.11 0.57 30.02
N SER A 352 7.28 1.29 29.29
CA SER A 352 6.90 0.97 27.92
C SER A 352 7.13 2.16 27.00
N THR A 353 7.86 1.94 25.90
CA THR A 353 8.30 2.99 24.98
C THR A 353 7.85 2.67 23.55
N PHE A 354 7.31 3.65 22.82
CA PHE A 354 6.86 3.48 21.43
C PHE A 354 6.91 4.81 20.65
N SER A 355 6.94 4.74 19.32
CA SER A 355 6.81 5.92 18.45
C SER A 355 5.34 6.21 18.14
N ILE A 356 5.02 7.48 17.85
CA ILE A 356 3.65 7.89 17.50
C ILE A 356 3.29 7.69 16.02
N ASP A 357 4.17 7.03 15.28
CA ASP A 357 4.07 6.88 13.83
C ASP A 357 2.92 5.92 13.51
N VAL A 358 1.80 6.44 13.01
CA VAL A 358 0.59 5.65 12.78
C VAL A 358 -0.03 5.99 11.44
N ASP A 359 -0.16 4.96 10.62
CA ASP A 359 -0.85 4.97 9.35
C ASP A 359 -2.37 4.79 9.54
N LYS A 360 -3.13 4.84 8.45
CA LYS A 360 -4.60 4.66 8.47
C LYS A 360 -5.07 3.61 7.46
N ALA A 361 -4.15 2.96 6.77
CA ALA A 361 -4.42 2.11 5.62
C ALA A 361 -5.17 0.84 6.00
N SER A 362 -4.84 0.24 7.15
CA SER A 362 -5.45 -0.99 7.64
C SER A 362 -6.96 -0.89 7.80
N TYR A 363 -7.47 0.22 8.35
CA TYR A 363 -8.93 0.40 8.51
C TYR A 363 -9.64 0.41 7.15
N SER A 364 -9.14 1.18 6.19
CA SER A 364 -9.71 1.25 4.85
C SER A 364 -9.66 -0.12 4.16
N ASN A 365 -8.61 -0.89 4.40
CA ASN A 365 -8.47 -2.24 3.88
C ASN A 365 -9.49 -3.23 4.50
N VAL A 366 -9.59 -3.25 5.83
CA VAL A 366 -10.58 -4.05 6.57
C VAL A 366 -12.00 -3.69 6.13
N ARG A 367 -12.28 -2.38 6.00
CA ARG A 367 -13.58 -1.90 5.55
C ARG A 367 -13.92 -2.41 4.16
N ARG A 368 -12.98 -2.32 3.21
CA ARG A 368 -13.13 -2.85 1.85
C ARG A 368 -13.46 -4.34 1.87
N MET A 369 -12.68 -5.15 2.59
CA MET A 369 -12.89 -6.60 2.67
C MET A 369 -14.32 -6.91 3.15
N ILE A 370 -14.74 -6.29 4.25
CA ILE A 370 -16.08 -6.48 4.80
C ILE A 370 -17.16 -6.02 3.80
N ASN A 371 -17.02 -4.83 3.20
CA ASN A 371 -18.00 -4.32 2.24
C ASN A 371 -18.12 -5.18 0.97
N ASN A 372 -17.05 -5.91 0.61
CA ASN A 372 -17.04 -6.85 -0.52
C ASN A 372 -17.58 -8.24 -0.16
N GLY A 373 -17.92 -8.50 1.11
CA GLY A 373 -18.29 -9.84 1.56
C GLY A 373 -17.09 -10.79 1.70
N GLU A 374 -15.86 -10.26 1.77
CA GLU A 374 -14.62 -11.03 1.90
C GLU A 374 -14.31 -11.30 3.38
N SER A 375 -13.61 -12.41 3.65
CA SER A 375 -13.06 -12.69 4.97
C SER A 375 -11.91 -11.73 5.29
N VAL A 376 -11.90 -11.17 6.50
CA VAL A 376 -10.80 -10.34 6.97
C VAL A 376 -9.62 -11.21 7.41
N ASP A 377 -8.45 -11.00 6.79
CA ASP A 377 -7.20 -11.61 7.27
C ASP A 377 -6.78 -10.95 8.60
N LYS A 378 -6.53 -11.75 9.64
CA LYS A 378 -6.07 -11.27 10.95
C LYS A 378 -4.76 -10.46 10.86
N ASN A 379 -3.92 -10.74 9.87
CA ASN A 379 -2.63 -10.07 9.65
C ASN A 379 -2.81 -8.74 8.91
N ALA A 380 -3.98 -8.46 8.32
CA ALA A 380 -4.31 -7.17 7.73
C ALA A 380 -4.77 -6.14 8.77
N VAL A 381 -5.07 -6.59 10.01
CA VAL A 381 -5.69 -5.75 11.06
C VAL A 381 -4.60 -5.13 11.94
N ARG A 382 -4.40 -3.81 11.80
CA ARG A 382 -3.54 -2.95 12.60
C ARG A 382 -4.43 -2.12 13.54
N ILE A 383 -4.51 -2.48 14.82
CA ILE A 383 -5.53 -1.92 15.73
C ILE A 383 -5.28 -0.44 15.98
N GLU A 384 -4.02 -0.03 16.09
CA GLU A 384 -3.58 1.35 16.21
C GLU A 384 -4.05 2.20 15.02
N GLU A 385 -3.93 1.69 13.79
CA GLU A 385 -4.40 2.41 12.60
C GLU A 385 -5.92 2.48 12.56
N MET A 386 -6.63 1.43 13.00
CA MET A 386 -8.09 1.46 13.12
C MET A 386 -8.54 2.52 14.11
N ILE A 387 -7.89 2.62 15.28
CA ILE A 387 -8.21 3.64 16.28
C ILE A 387 -7.93 5.04 15.72
N ASN A 388 -6.77 5.23 15.07
CA ASN A 388 -6.30 6.52 14.55
C ASN A 388 -6.89 6.92 13.21
N TYR A 389 -7.67 6.04 12.57
CA TYR A 389 -8.52 6.41 11.45
C TYR A 389 -9.58 7.45 11.86
N PHE A 390 -10.02 7.46 13.12
CA PHE A 390 -11.08 8.36 13.58
C PHE A 390 -10.55 9.60 14.30
N ASN A 391 -11.28 10.71 14.15
CA ASN A 391 -11.00 11.94 14.90
C ASN A 391 -11.60 11.87 16.29
N TYR A 392 -10.89 12.47 17.25
CA TYR A 392 -11.32 12.62 18.65
C TYR A 392 -11.20 14.09 19.05
N ASN A 393 -12.06 14.53 19.96
CA ASN A 393 -12.17 15.90 20.41
C ASN A 393 -11.19 16.19 21.54
N TYR A 394 -9.91 16.23 21.20
CA TYR A 394 -8.87 16.62 22.13
C TYR A 394 -8.74 18.15 22.22
N PRO A 395 -8.58 18.71 23.43
CA PRO A 395 -8.22 20.12 23.62
C PRO A 395 -6.99 20.54 22.83
N GLN A 396 -6.97 21.76 22.29
CA GLN A 396 -5.78 22.33 21.66
C GLN A 396 -4.65 22.57 22.69
N PRO A 397 -3.37 22.49 22.28
CA PRO A 397 -2.24 22.81 23.14
C PRO A 397 -2.31 24.22 23.74
N LYS A 398 -1.84 24.34 24.98
CA LYS A 398 -1.69 25.62 25.69
C LYS A 398 -0.21 26.04 25.72
N ASN A 399 0.05 27.28 26.13
CA ASN A 399 1.41 27.78 26.45
C ASN A 399 2.44 27.60 25.32
N ASN A 400 2.02 27.80 24.06
CA ASN A 400 2.88 27.65 22.88
C ASN A 400 3.51 26.24 22.68
N GLN A 401 2.98 25.21 23.34
CA GLN A 401 3.40 23.84 23.06
C GLN A 401 2.92 23.40 21.67
N PRO A 402 3.67 22.52 20.97
CA PRO A 402 3.26 22.02 19.67
C PRO A 402 2.07 21.07 19.76
N PHE A 403 1.83 20.41 20.89
CA PHE A 403 0.71 19.49 21.05
C PHE A 403 0.22 19.41 22.49
N SER A 404 -1.06 19.03 22.66
CA SER A 404 -1.63 18.72 23.96
C SER A 404 -1.57 17.22 24.23
N ILE A 405 -1.52 16.86 25.51
CA ILE A 405 -1.54 15.48 26.00
C ILE A 405 -2.83 15.31 26.79
N ASN A 406 -3.58 14.27 26.46
CA ASN A 406 -4.88 13.98 27.05
C ASN A 406 -4.89 12.54 27.52
N THR A 407 -5.37 12.30 28.73
CA THR A 407 -5.43 10.94 29.30
C THR A 407 -6.80 10.68 29.88
N GLU A 408 -7.28 9.45 29.71
CA GLU A 408 -8.54 9.00 30.28
C GLU A 408 -8.41 7.54 30.71
N TYR A 409 -8.82 7.24 31.95
CA TYR A 409 -8.69 5.92 32.57
C TYR A 409 -10.06 5.44 33.08
N ASN A 410 -10.53 4.29 32.57
CA ASN A 410 -11.86 3.74 32.84
C ASN A 410 -11.87 2.21 32.72
N ASP A 411 -12.98 1.57 33.08
CA ASP A 411 -13.18 0.11 32.92
C ASP A 411 -13.02 -0.37 31.47
N SER A 412 -12.41 -1.55 31.30
CA SER A 412 -12.35 -2.23 30.01
C SER A 412 -13.70 -2.85 29.66
N PRO A 413 -14.22 -2.66 28.43
CA PRO A 413 -15.50 -3.21 28.02
C PRO A 413 -15.44 -4.72 27.70
N TRP A 414 -14.25 -5.27 27.41
CA TRP A 414 -14.09 -6.70 27.06
C TRP A 414 -13.55 -7.56 28.21
N ASN A 415 -12.88 -6.95 29.19
CA ASN A 415 -12.38 -7.62 30.39
C ASN A 415 -12.80 -6.83 31.65
N PRO A 416 -13.90 -7.19 32.34
CA PRO A 416 -14.48 -6.38 33.41
C PRO A 416 -13.58 -6.11 34.63
N LYS A 417 -12.54 -6.92 34.80
CA LYS A 417 -11.54 -6.80 35.88
C LYS A 417 -10.32 -5.96 35.49
N HIS A 418 -10.28 -5.51 34.24
CA HIS A 418 -9.22 -4.69 33.68
C HIS A 418 -9.71 -3.25 33.50
N LYS A 419 -8.76 -2.36 33.28
CA LYS A 419 -8.98 -0.95 32.97
C LYS A 419 -8.32 -0.64 31.63
N LEU A 420 -8.77 0.40 30.94
CA LEU A 420 -8.06 0.97 29.81
C LEU A 420 -7.55 2.36 30.15
N LEU A 421 -6.29 2.63 29.81
CA LEU A 421 -5.71 3.96 29.80
C LEU A 421 -5.58 4.42 28.35
N LYS A 422 -6.39 5.40 27.97
CA LYS A 422 -6.33 6.09 26.69
C LYS A 422 -5.38 7.28 26.80
N ILE A 423 -4.43 7.40 25.87
CA ILE A 423 -3.50 8.52 25.73
C ILE A 423 -3.74 9.14 24.36
N GLY A 424 -4.12 10.41 24.32
CA GLY A 424 -4.45 11.17 23.12
C GLY A 424 -3.56 12.41 22.95
N LEU A 425 -2.97 12.56 21.77
CA LEU A 425 -2.21 13.72 21.36
C LEU A 425 -3.04 14.58 20.39
N GLN A 426 -2.96 15.90 20.55
CA GLN A 426 -3.52 16.86 19.60
C GLN A 426 -2.46 17.85 19.17
N GLY A 427 -2.02 17.74 17.92
CA GLY A 427 -1.19 18.74 17.29
C GLY A 427 -1.90 20.08 17.18
N LYS A 428 -1.14 21.16 17.38
CA LYS A 428 -1.64 22.53 17.25
C LYS A 428 -2.23 22.74 15.85
N ILE A 429 -3.45 23.27 15.79
CA ILE A 429 -4.05 23.77 14.56
C ILE A 429 -3.52 25.19 14.32
N LEU A 430 -2.98 25.44 13.13
CA LEU A 430 -2.55 26.78 12.70
C LEU A 430 -3.64 27.44 11.86
N ASN A 431 -3.65 28.76 11.84
CA ASN A 431 -4.52 29.51 10.93
C ASN A 431 -4.00 29.35 9.49
N GLU A 432 -4.90 29.31 8.51
CA GLU A 432 -4.54 29.13 7.09
C GLU A 432 -3.54 30.19 6.56
N LYS A 433 -3.54 31.39 7.17
CA LYS A 433 -2.63 32.50 6.87
C LYS A 433 -1.20 32.26 7.35
N GLU A 434 -1.00 31.37 8.31
CA GLU A 434 0.29 31.03 8.91
C GLU A 434 0.98 29.88 8.15
N LEU A 435 0.25 29.18 7.27
CA LEU A 435 0.81 28.08 6.49
C LEU A 435 1.77 28.60 5.40
N PRO A 436 2.99 28.06 5.28
CA PRO A 436 3.90 28.36 4.17
C PRO A 436 3.30 28.07 2.79
N ALA A 437 3.82 28.69 1.73
CA ALA A 437 3.39 28.37 0.37
C ALA A 437 3.85 26.97 -0.05
N SER A 438 3.01 26.25 -0.81
CA SER A 438 3.30 24.89 -1.27
C SER A 438 3.72 24.84 -2.74
N ASN A 439 4.65 23.96 -3.07
CA ASN A 439 5.02 23.51 -4.40
C ASN A 439 4.77 22.00 -4.50
N LEU A 440 3.67 21.64 -5.15
CA LEU A 440 3.18 20.26 -5.23
C LEU A 440 3.38 19.71 -6.64
N VAL A 441 4.22 18.69 -6.78
CA VAL A 441 4.44 17.98 -8.05
C VAL A 441 3.75 16.62 -7.98
N PHE A 442 2.67 16.45 -8.74
CA PHE A 442 1.96 15.19 -8.79
C PHE A 442 2.58 14.28 -9.84
N LEU A 443 3.06 13.13 -9.39
CA LEU A 443 3.51 12.04 -10.23
C LEU A 443 2.38 11.03 -10.39
N ILE A 444 1.67 11.11 -11.51
CA ILE A 444 0.43 10.37 -11.75
C ILE A 444 0.71 9.15 -12.64
N ASP A 445 0.33 7.98 -12.15
CA ASP A 445 0.25 6.76 -12.93
C ASP A 445 -0.92 6.87 -13.92
N VAL A 446 -0.60 6.74 -15.21
CA VAL A 446 -1.60 6.69 -16.28
C VAL A 446 -1.53 5.38 -17.05
N SER A 447 -0.99 4.32 -16.45
CA SER A 447 -0.92 3.00 -17.07
C SER A 447 -2.31 2.41 -17.35
N GLY A 448 -2.37 1.40 -18.22
CA GLY A 448 -3.65 0.77 -18.61
C GLY A 448 -4.45 0.19 -17.43
N SER A 449 -3.81 -0.19 -16.32
CA SER A 449 -4.47 -0.71 -15.12
C SER A 449 -5.27 0.37 -14.37
N MET A 450 -4.93 1.65 -14.57
CA MET A 450 -5.57 2.82 -13.95
C MET A 450 -6.95 3.16 -14.55
N ASN A 451 -7.43 2.44 -15.56
CA ASN A 451 -8.68 2.76 -16.28
C ASN A 451 -9.98 2.44 -15.50
N GLN A 452 -9.90 1.80 -14.33
CA GLN A 452 -11.09 1.47 -13.53
C GLN A 452 -11.64 2.70 -12.81
N GLN A 453 -12.95 2.73 -12.52
CA GLN A 453 -13.62 3.90 -11.91
C GLN A 453 -13.02 4.31 -10.55
N ASN A 454 -12.58 3.35 -9.75
CA ASN A 454 -11.91 3.56 -8.47
C ASN A 454 -10.40 3.86 -8.59
N LYS A 455 -9.88 4.16 -9.79
CA LYS A 455 -8.47 4.48 -10.05
C LYS A 455 -8.29 5.88 -10.63
N LEU A 456 -7.85 6.04 -11.88
CA LEU A 456 -7.62 7.37 -12.48
C LEU A 456 -8.87 8.28 -12.44
N PRO A 457 -10.10 7.82 -12.71
CA PRO A 457 -11.31 8.63 -12.56
C PRO A 457 -11.54 9.10 -11.12
N LEU A 458 -11.34 8.22 -10.14
CA LEU A 458 -11.38 8.58 -8.72
C LEU A 458 -10.30 9.60 -8.40
N LEU A 459 -9.04 9.34 -8.79
CA LEU A 459 -7.91 10.26 -8.63
C LEU A 459 -8.20 11.65 -9.18
N LYS A 460 -8.73 11.75 -10.40
CA LYS A 460 -9.13 13.05 -10.98
C LYS A 460 -10.14 13.78 -10.10
N THR A 461 -11.13 13.07 -9.60
CA THR A 461 -12.16 13.66 -8.74
C THR A 461 -11.60 14.03 -7.36
N SER A 462 -10.73 13.19 -6.82
CA SER A 462 -9.97 13.41 -5.60
C SER A 462 -9.09 14.65 -5.67
N PHE A 463 -8.43 14.87 -6.81
CA PHE A 463 -7.64 16.06 -7.06
C PHE A 463 -8.48 17.33 -7.03
N LYS A 464 -9.71 17.30 -7.56
CA LYS A 464 -10.61 18.47 -7.51
C LYS A 464 -10.88 18.91 -6.08
N ILE A 465 -11.12 17.96 -5.18
CA ILE A 465 -11.31 18.24 -3.74
C ILE A 465 -10.09 18.95 -3.17
N LEU A 466 -8.89 18.46 -3.49
CA LEU A 466 -7.65 19.09 -3.05
C LEU A 466 -7.46 20.50 -3.62
N LEU A 467 -7.70 20.68 -4.93
CA LEU A 467 -7.51 21.97 -5.60
C LEU A 467 -8.39 23.08 -5.00
N GLU A 468 -9.56 22.72 -4.44
CA GLU A 468 -10.40 23.65 -3.70
C GLU A 468 -9.81 24.10 -2.37
N LYS A 469 -8.87 23.34 -1.80
CA LYS A 469 -8.16 23.66 -0.56
C LYS A 469 -6.85 24.43 -0.79
N LEU A 470 -6.34 24.44 -2.02
CA LEU A 470 -5.11 25.15 -2.36
C LEU A 470 -5.35 26.66 -2.47
N ARG A 471 -4.38 27.44 -1.97
CA ARG A 471 -4.44 28.91 -1.96
C ARG A 471 -3.79 29.46 -3.22
N PRO A 472 -4.10 30.70 -3.64
CA PRO A 472 -3.55 31.30 -4.86
C PRO A 472 -2.02 31.29 -4.97
N GLN A 473 -1.30 31.30 -3.85
CA GLN A 473 0.16 31.27 -3.78
C GLN A 473 0.77 29.87 -3.95
N ASP A 474 -0.02 28.81 -3.76
CA ASP A 474 0.42 27.44 -3.90
C ASP A 474 0.56 27.09 -5.40
N LYS A 475 1.50 26.20 -5.74
CA LYS A 475 1.80 25.76 -7.11
C LYS A 475 1.54 24.28 -7.28
N VAL A 476 1.06 23.91 -8.46
CA VAL A 476 0.80 22.55 -8.89
C VAL A 476 1.52 22.28 -10.21
N ALA A 477 2.23 21.17 -10.28
CA ALA A 477 2.74 20.60 -11.53
C ALA A 477 2.27 19.16 -11.68
N LEU A 478 2.09 18.71 -12.92
CA LEU A 478 1.67 17.34 -13.24
C LEU A 478 2.75 16.65 -14.08
N VAL A 479 3.26 15.54 -13.57
CA VAL A 479 4.13 14.60 -14.27
C VAL A 479 3.37 13.29 -14.39
N THR A 480 3.40 12.69 -15.56
CA THR A 480 2.80 11.36 -15.77
C THR A 480 3.87 10.35 -16.08
N TYR A 481 3.59 9.09 -15.75
CA TYR A 481 4.38 7.98 -16.20
C TYR A 481 3.48 6.83 -16.67
N ALA A 482 3.90 6.24 -17.78
CA ALA A 482 3.46 4.96 -18.31
C ALA A 482 4.64 4.43 -19.13
N GLY A 483 4.50 4.23 -20.44
CA GLY A 483 5.59 3.78 -21.31
C GLY A 483 6.76 4.77 -21.42
N SER A 484 6.51 6.04 -21.08
CA SER A 484 7.51 7.11 -20.95
C SER A 484 7.07 8.09 -19.86
N ALA A 485 8.02 8.78 -19.23
CA ALA A 485 7.73 9.89 -18.32
C ALA A 485 7.56 11.21 -19.09
N GLY A 486 6.66 12.08 -18.64
CA GLY A 486 6.44 13.38 -19.28
C GLY A 486 5.75 14.41 -18.39
N VAL A 487 6.15 15.68 -18.55
CA VAL A 487 5.47 16.82 -17.91
C VAL A 487 4.20 17.13 -18.69
N VAL A 488 3.06 17.08 -18.00
CA VAL A 488 1.73 17.42 -18.56
C VAL A 488 1.34 18.84 -18.21
N LEU A 489 1.77 19.31 -17.04
CA LEU A 489 1.51 20.66 -16.57
C LEU A 489 2.76 21.22 -15.89
N GLU A 490 3.32 22.27 -16.46
CA GLU A 490 4.36 23.08 -15.83
C GLU A 490 3.84 23.73 -14.54
N PRO A 491 4.72 24.00 -13.56
CA PRO A 491 4.39 24.64 -12.28
C PRO A 491 3.44 25.83 -12.45
N THR A 492 2.20 25.62 -12.05
CA THR A 492 1.09 26.55 -12.26
C THR A 492 0.49 26.92 -10.91
N SER A 493 0.36 28.22 -10.66
CA SER A 493 -0.31 28.74 -9.46
C SER A 493 -1.75 28.21 -9.37
N ALA A 494 -2.17 27.81 -8.17
CA ALA A 494 -3.54 27.35 -7.88
C ALA A 494 -4.59 28.47 -8.07
N LYS A 495 -4.19 29.72 -8.31
CA LYS A 495 -5.08 30.77 -8.83
C LYS A 495 -5.66 30.39 -10.20
N ASN A 496 -4.90 29.67 -11.02
CA ASN A 496 -5.30 29.25 -12.36
C ASN A 496 -5.95 27.86 -12.35
N LYS A 497 -6.99 27.69 -11.52
CA LYS A 497 -7.66 26.39 -11.31
C LYS A 497 -8.10 25.74 -12.61
N GLU A 498 -8.70 26.51 -13.52
CA GLU A 498 -9.20 26.00 -14.81
C GLU A 498 -8.10 25.37 -15.67
N LYS A 499 -6.89 25.94 -15.68
CA LYS A 499 -5.74 25.39 -16.41
C LYS A 499 -5.30 24.05 -15.81
N ILE A 500 -5.24 23.97 -14.47
CA ILE A 500 -4.88 22.75 -13.74
C ILE A 500 -5.92 21.66 -14.02
N LEU A 501 -7.21 22.00 -13.89
CA LEU A 501 -8.32 21.08 -14.14
C LEU A 501 -8.34 20.58 -15.59
N SER A 502 -8.10 21.46 -16.57
CA SER A 502 -8.06 21.07 -17.98
C SER A 502 -6.92 20.08 -18.26
N ALA A 503 -5.73 20.31 -17.69
CA ALA A 503 -4.61 19.38 -17.83
C ALA A 503 -4.91 18.02 -17.20
N LEU A 504 -5.56 18.00 -16.03
CA LEU A 504 -5.97 16.79 -15.34
C LEU A 504 -7.05 16.01 -16.10
N GLU A 505 -8.06 16.68 -16.64
CA GLU A 505 -9.14 16.02 -17.39
C GLU A 505 -8.65 15.36 -18.67
N ASN A 506 -7.61 15.93 -19.30
CA ASN A 506 -6.99 15.37 -20.51
C ASN A 506 -6.16 14.11 -20.26
N LEU A 507 -5.92 13.71 -19.00
CA LEU A 507 -5.22 12.46 -18.71
C LEU A 507 -6.04 11.24 -19.14
N SER A 508 -5.40 10.24 -19.72
CA SER A 508 -6.05 8.99 -20.12
C SER A 508 -5.17 7.80 -19.77
N ALA A 509 -5.80 6.68 -19.38
CA ALA A 509 -5.10 5.46 -19.01
C ALA A 509 -4.63 4.69 -20.26
N GLY A 510 -3.35 4.37 -20.36
CA GLY A 510 -2.76 3.60 -21.45
C GLY A 510 -1.26 3.31 -21.26
N GLY A 511 -0.73 2.30 -21.96
CA GLY A 511 0.69 1.93 -21.92
C GLY A 511 1.08 1.00 -20.77
N SER A 512 2.34 0.54 -20.79
CA SER A 512 2.98 -0.28 -19.75
C SER A 512 3.70 0.61 -18.74
N THR A 513 3.85 0.18 -17.48
CA THR A 513 4.41 1.02 -16.41
C THR A 513 5.94 1.11 -16.44
N ALA A 514 6.50 2.30 -16.62
CA ALA A 514 7.93 2.61 -16.44
C ALA A 514 8.10 3.74 -15.39
N GLY A 515 8.02 3.39 -14.10
CA GLY A 515 7.95 4.39 -13.01
C GLY A 515 9.24 5.17 -12.74
N GLY A 516 10.41 4.64 -13.12
CA GLY A 516 11.71 5.15 -12.63
C GLY A 516 12.07 6.54 -13.16
N GLN A 517 11.85 6.77 -14.46
CA GLN A 517 12.08 8.09 -15.06
C GLN A 517 11.07 9.14 -14.57
N GLY A 518 9.88 8.69 -14.15
CA GLY A 518 8.82 9.57 -13.66
C GLY A 518 9.20 10.25 -12.34
N ILE A 519 9.74 9.50 -11.39
CA ILE A 519 10.10 10.04 -10.07
C ILE A 519 11.31 10.98 -10.13
N GLU A 520 12.32 10.67 -10.94
CA GLU A 520 13.45 11.57 -11.17
C GLU A 520 12.98 12.89 -11.80
N LEU A 521 12.11 12.82 -12.81
CA LEU A 521 11.54 14.01 -13.45
C LEU A 521 10.70 14.83 -12.47
N ALA A 522 9.89 14.18 -11.64
CA ALA A 522 9.09 14.87 -10.63
C ALA A 522 9.97 15.59 -9.60
N TYR A 523 11.02 14.93 -9.08
CA TYR A 523 11.97 15.57 -8.16
C TYR A 523 12.77 16.69 -8.81
N LYS A 524 13.16 16.54 -10.08
CA LYS A 524 13.83 17.60 -10.84
C LYS A 524 12.92 18.83 -10.93
N LEU A 525 11.66 18.65 -11.32
CA LEU A 525 10.71 19.74 -11.47
C LEU A 525 10.40 20.42 -10.12
N ALA A 526 10.30 19.63 -9.05
CA ALA A 526 10.15 20.14 -7.69
C ALA A 526 11.35 20.99 -7.25
N GLN A 527 12.57 20.53 -7.54
CA GLN A 527 13.81 21.22 -7.21
C GLN A 527 13.99 22.53 -7.99
N GLU A 528 13.67 22.55 -9.28
CA GLU A 528 13.75 23.74 -10.13
C GLU A 528 12.77 24.83 -9.70
N ASN A 529 11.70 24.45 -9.00
CA ASN A 529 10.62 25.35 -8.56
C ASN A 529 10.50 25.44 -7.04
N LEU A 530 11.60 25.14 -6.33
CA LEU A 530 11.64 25.10 -4.87
C LEU A 530 11.15 26.43 -4.27
N VAL A 531 10.18 26.34 -3.38
CA VAL A 531 9.74 27.45 -2.54
C VAL A 531 10.57 27.42 -1.27
N LYS A 532 11.44 28.42 -1.10
CA LYS A 532 12.28 28.57 0.10
C LYS A 532 11.40 28.76 1.34
N ASN A 533 11.68 28.00 2.39
CA ASN A 533 10.88 27.94 3.63
C ASN A 533 9.39 27.60 3.37
N GLY A 534 9.09 27.00 2.21
CA GLY A 534 7.77 26.52 1.84
C GLY A 534 7.70 24.99 1.91
N ASN A 535 6.50 24.46 1.67
CA ASN A 535 6.31 23.02 1.52
C ASN A 535 6.64 22.61 0.09
N ASN A 536 7.64 21.75 -0.10
CA ASN A 536 7.98 21.20 -1.42
C ASN A 536 7.76 19.69 -1.38
N ARG A 537 6.89 19.18 -2.25
CA ARG A 537 6.43 17.81 -2.14
C ARG A 537 6.16 17.18 -3.49
N VAL A 538 6.68 15.97 -3.67
CA VAL A 538 6.26 15.06 -4.74
C VAL A 538 5.11 14.21 -4.20
N ILE A 539 4.05 14.07 -4.97
CA ILE A 539 2.87 13.26 -4.63
C ILE A 539 2.75 12.15 -5.68
N LEU A 540 3.17 10.94 -5.33
CA LEU A 540 3.01 9.76 -6.16
C LEU A 540 1.58 9.24 -6.05
N ALA A 541 0.86 9.11 -7.17
CA ALA A 541 -0.48 8.56 -7.22
C ALA A 541 -0.54 7.37 -8.18
N THR A 542 -0.83 6.16 -7.68
CA THR A 542 -0.71 4.89 -8.43
C THR A 542 -1.66 3.81 -7.90
N ASP A 543 -1.84 2.72 -8.64
CA ASP A 543 -2.57 1.52 -8.20
C ASP A 543 -1.68 0.42 -7.59
N GLY A 544 -0.44 0.76 -7.24
CA GLY A 544 0.49 -0.12 -6.51
C GLY A 544 1.56 -0.76 -7.39
N ASP A 545 1.47 -0.63 -8.72
CA ASP A 545 2.42 -1.18 -9.67
C ASP A 545 3.57 -0.20 -9.99
N PHE A 546 4.20 0.37 -8.96
CA PHE A 546 5.36 1.25 -9.15
C PHE A 546 6.63 0.46 -9.47
N ASN A 547 6.67 -0.21 -10.62
CA ASN A 547 7.87 -0.85 -11.13
C ASN A 547 8.78 0.21 -11.77
N VAL A 548 9.65 0.80 -10.95
CA VAL A 548 10.75 1.63 -11.45
C VAL A 548 11.75 0.76 -12.19
N GLY A 549 12.24 1.22 -13.35
CA GLY A 549 13.24 0.54 -14.18
C GLY A 549 14.65 0.47 -13.56
N VAL A 550 14.75 0.57 -12.24
CA VAL A 550 15.95 0.31 -11.46
C VAL A 550 15.62 -0.87 -10.58
N SER A 551 16.27 -1.99 -10.86
CA SER A 551 16.00 -3.31 -10.31
C SER A 551 16.29 -3.44 -8.80
N ASP A 552 16.46 -2.33 -8.06
CA ASP A 552 16.86 -2.37 -6.67
C ASP A 552 16.08 -1.34 -5.83
N ASN A 553 15.24 -1.84 -4.91
CA ASN A 553 14.47 -1.00 -3.97
C ASN A 553 15.39 -0.07 -3.16
N SER A 554 16.66 -0.44 -2.97
CA SER A 554 17.65 0.35 -2.25
C SER A 554 17.99 1.68 -2.92
N GLU A 555 18.10 1.72 -4.25
CA GLU A 555 18.49 2.95 -4.96
C GLU A 555 17.38 4.01 -4.93
N LEU A 556 16.12 3.56 -5.12
CA LEU A 556 14.96 4.43 -5.00
C LEU A 556 14.82 5.01 -3.58
N GLN A 557 15.01 4.18 -2.55
CA GLN A 557 15.02 4.65 -1.17
C GLN A 557 16.11 5.70 -0.93
N LYS A 558 17.35 5.44 -1.40
CA LYS A 558 18.46 6.39 -1.28
C LYS A 558 18.16 7.72 -1.97
N LEU A 559 17.57 7.68 -3.17
CA LEU A 559 17.15 8.88 -3.88
C LEU A 559 16.15 9.68 -3.05
N ILE A 560 15.12 9.03 -2.51
CA ILE A 560 14.08 9.68 -1.70
C ILE A 560 14.68 10.27 -0.42
N GLU A 561 15.51 9.51 0.29
CA GLU A 561 16.20 9.98 1.50
C GLU A 561 17.10 11.18 1.21
N GLN A 562 17.81 11.20 0.07
CA GLN A 562 18.61 12.33 -0.37
C GLN A 562 17.75 13.55 -0.73
N LYS A 563 16.64 13.36 -1.43
CA LYS A 563 15.73 14.47 -1.81
C LYS A 563 15.01 15.06 -0.60
N ARG A 564 14.67 14.23 0.38
CA ARG A 564 14.18 14.67 1.69
C ARG A 564 15.17 15.64 2.36
N GLN A 565 16.48 15.37 2.32
CA GLN A 565 17.50 16.27 2.88
C GLN A 565 17.56 17.63 2.16
N SER A 566 17.15 17.68 0.89
CA SER A 566 17.00 18.95 0.15
C SER A 566 15.70 19.71 0.43
N GLY A 567 14.87 19.22 1.37
CA GLY A 567 13.59 19.82 1.72
C GLY A 567 12.44 19.46 0.77
N ILE A 568 12.57 18.38 0.00
CA ILE A 568 11.53 17.89 -0.92
C ILE A 568 11.03 16.53 -0.45
N PHE A 569 9.81 16.50 0.10
CA PHE A 569 9.20 15.32 0.71
C PHE A 569 8.41 14.47 -0.30
N LEU A 570 8.11 13.22 0.06
CA LEU A 570 7.30 12.30 -0.77
C LEU A 570 6.03 11.86 -0.06
N THR A 571 4.88 12.10 -0.68
CA THR A 571 3.60 11.48 -0.29
C THR A 571 3.20 10.44 -1.31
N CYS A 572 2.68 9.30 -0.86
CA CYS A 572 2.19 8.23 -1.72
C CYS A 572 0.67 8.07 -1.55
N LEU A 573 -0.06 8.07 -2.66
CA LEU A 573 -1.51 7.87 -2.73
C LEU A 573 -1.81 6.60 -3.55
N GLY A 574 -2.34 5.58 -2.88
CA GLY A 574 -2.83 4.36 -3.51
C GLY A 574 -4.28 4.50 -3.98
N PHE A 575 -4.58 4.08 -5.21
CA PHE A 575 -5.93 4.07 -5.78
C PHE A 575 -6.29 2.69 -6.37
N GLY A 576 -7.50 2.18 -6.14
CA GLY A 576 -8.01 0.97 -6.84
C GLY A 576 -8.49 -0.17 -5.95
N MET A 577 -8.37 -1.43 -6.42
CA MET A 577 -8.59 -2.68 -5.66
C MET A 577 -7.61 -3.79 -6.13
N GLY A 578 -7.13 -4.64 -5.21
CA GLY A 578 -6.77 -6.05 -5.48
C GLY A 578 -5.34 -6.38 -5.97
N ASN A 579 -4.34 -5.52 -5.76
CA ASN A 579 -2.92 -5.87 -5.99
C ASN A 579 -1.99 -5.02 -5.12
N TYR A 580 -2.26 -4.98 -3.81
CA TYR A 580 -1.52 -4.09 -2.91
C TYR A 580 -0.19 -4.69 -2.48
N LYS A 581 0.88 -4.14 -3.04
CA LYS A 581 2.18 -4.10 -2.36
C LYS A 581 2.22 -2.88 -1.44
N ASP A 582 1.27 -2.83 -0.49
CA ASP A 582 1.01 -1.72 0.44
C ASP A 582 2.30 -1.26 1.12
N ASN A 583 3.04 -2.23 1.64
CA ASN A 583 4.33 -2.07 2.31
C ASN A 583 5.33 -1.26 1.48
N ARG A 584 5.26 -1.30 0.13
CA ARG A 584 6.21 -0.54 -0.70
C ARG A 584 5.89 0.95 -0.72
N LEU A 585 4.63 1.32 -0.97
CA LEU A 585 4.27 2.74 -1.06
C LEU A 585 4.39 3.43 0.29
N GLU A 586 3.98 2.74 1.35
CA GLU A 586 4.17 3.12 2.74
C GLU A 586 5.66 3.35 3.04
N MET A 587 6.50 2.33 2.82
CA MET A 587 7.95 2.44 3.01
C MET A 587 8.56 3.62 2.22
N LEU A 588 8.14 3.88 0.98
CA LEU A 588 8.65 5.02 0.21
C LEU A 588 8.21 6.36 0.83
N ALA A 589 6.97 6.46 1.32
CA ALA A 589 6.48 7.65 2.01
C ALA A 589 7.25 7.90 3.31
N ASP A 590 7.48 6.85 4.12
CA ASP A 590 8.27 6.91 5.36
C ASP A 590 9.69 7.41 5.08
N LYS A 591 10.36 6.84 4.06
CA LYS A 591 11.70 7.29 3.65
C LYS A 591 11.72 8.74 3.17
N GLY A 592 10.60 9.25 2.69
CA GLY A 592 10.44 10.61 2.18
C GLY A 592 9.89 11.62 3.19
N ASN A 593 9.74 11.27 4.47
CA ASN A 593 9.01 12.04 5.49
C ASN A 593 7.69 12.60 4.96
N GLY A 594 6.89 11.72 4.39
CA GLY A 594 5.53 12.04 4.02
C GLY A 594 4.58 10.92 4.32
N ASN A 595 3.34 11.15 3.94
CA ASN A 595 2.25 10.27 4.33
C ASN A 595 1.93 9.28 3.23
N TYR A 596 1.45 8.12 3.66
CA TYR A 596 0.77 7.19 2.79
C TYR A 596 -0.74 7.24 3.03
N ALA A 597 -1.52 7.23 1.96
CA ALA A 597 -2.97 7.15 2.04
C ALA A 597 -3.53 6.26 0.93
N TYR A 598 -4.53 5.47 1.32
CA TYR A 598 -5.25 4.59 0.41
C TYR A 598 -6.65 5.15 0.15
N ILE A 599 -6.94 5.47 -1.12
CA ILE A 599 -8.17 6.11 -1.57
C ILE A 599 -8.94 5.11 -2.45
N ASP A 600 -9.86 4.38 -1.83
CA ASP A 600 -10.74 3.40 -2.49
C ASP A 600 -12.08 4.00 -2.95
N ASN A 601 -12.51 5.09 -2.33
CA ASN A 601 -13.78 5.74 -2.58
C ASN A 601 -13.75 7.26 -2.32
N MET A 602 -14.87 7.93 -2.62
CA MET A 602 -14.99 9.39 -2.46
C MET A 602 -14.96 9.84 -0.98
N GLN A 603 -15.42 9.01 -0.06
CA GLN A 603 -15.41 9.32 1.37
C GLN A 603 -13.97 9.38 1.89
N GLU A 604 -13.11 8.42 1.51
CA GLU A 604 -11.67 8.49 1.81
C GLU A 604 -11.00 9.69 1.18
N SER A 605 -11.34 9.98 -0.07
CA SER A 605 -10.81 11.15 -0.74
C SER A 605 -11.15 12.43 -0.01
N ASN A 606 -12.40 12.59 0.43
CA ASN A 606 -12.84 13.77 1.19
C ASN A 606 -12.17 13.83 2.56
N LYS A 607 -12.01 12.69 3.24
CA LYS A 607 -11.30 12.59 4.51
C LYS A 607 -9.86 13.07 4.36
N PHE A 608 -9.09 12.38 3.52
CA PHE A 608 -7.67 12.60 3.40
C PHE A 608 -7.39 13.93 2.71
N LEU A 609 -7.75 14.10 1.43
CA LEU A 609 -7.41 15.29 0.66
C LEU A 609 -8.21 16.53 1.04
N GLY A 610 -9.44 16.37 1.51
CA GLY A 610 -10.31 17.48 1.86
C GLY A 610 -10.10 18.05 3.26
N LYS A 611 -9.62 17.23 4.21
CA LYS A 611 -9.53 17.64 5.63
C LYS A 611 -8.14 17.45 6.22
N GLU A 612 -7.51 16.30 6.00
CA GLU A 612 -6.29 15.93 6.72
C GLU A 612 -5.01 16.36 5.98
N PHE A 613 -5.04 16.42 4.65
CA PHE A 613 -3.87 16.58 3.81
C PHE A 613 -3.12 17.89 4.07
N ALA A 614 -3.83 18.99 4.35
CA ALA A 614 -3.17 20.24 4.72
C ALA A 614 -2.40 20.14 6.05
N GLY A 615 -2.93 19.40 7.02
CA GLY A 615 -2.29 19.13 8.31
C GLY A 615 -1.07 18.23 8.17
N SER A 616 -1.10 17.32 7.19
CA SER A 616 -0.05 16.34 6.93
C SER A 616 1.16 16.91 6.19
N MET A 617 1.05 18.11 5.62
CA MET A 617 2.15 18.77 4.91
C MET A 617 3.22 19.37 5.83
N TYR A 618 2.86 19.68 7.08
CA TYR A 618 3.68 20.47 8.00
C TYR A 618 3.84 19.76 9.33
N ALA A 619 5.04 19.24 9.58
CA ALA A 619 5.41 18.79 10.91
C ALA A 619 5.52 19.99 11.86
N ILE A 620 4.90 19.88 13.03
CA ILE A 620 5.07 20.82 14.16
C ILE A 620 5.98 20.24 15.24
N ALA A 621 6.21 18.93 15.19
CA ALA A 621 7.21 18.23 15.99
C ALA A 621 7.73 17.03 15.18
N LYS A 622 9.03 16.76 15.26
CA LYS A 622 9.68 15.59 14.68
C LYS A 622 10.23 14.68 15.78
N ASP A 623 10.47 13.42 15.43
CA ASP A 623 11.07 12.43 16.34
C ASP A 623 10.27 12.28 17.66
N VAL A 624 8.95 12.13 17.54
CA VAL A 624 8.07 12.09 18.71
C VAL A 624 7.99 10.67 19.28
N LYS A 625 8.44 10.53 20.52
CA LYS A 625 8.48 9.26 21.28
C LYS A 625 7.66 9.38 22.56
N ILE A 626 6.98 8.31 22.93
CA ILE A 626 6.24 8.20 24.19
C ILE A 626 6.92 7.13 25.04
N GLN A 627 7.20 7.45 26.30
CA GLN A 627 7.58 6.49 27.33
C GLN A 627 6.63 6.63 28.51
N ILE A 628 5.96 5.55 28.86
CA ILE A 628 5.13 5.50 30.07
C ILE A 628 5.83 4.69 31.15
N GLU A 629 5.77 5.20 32.37
CA GLU A 629 6.27 4.56 33.58
C GLU A 629 5.08 4.23 34.48
N PHE A 630 4.81 2.94 34.69
CA PHE A 630 3.70 2.45 35.48
C PHE A 630 4.07 2.28 36.95
N ASN A 631 3.19 2.72 37.84
CA ASN A 631 3.36 2.54 39.27
C ASN A 631 2.91 1.11 39.69
N PRO A 632 3.83 0.23 40.13
CA PRO A 632 3.49 -1.15 40.49
C PRO A 632 2.58 -1.27 41.72
N LYS A 633 2.41 -0.18 42.49
CA LYS A 633 1.42 -0.10 43.57
C LYS A 633 -0.01 -0.26 43.04
N PHE A 634 -0.31 0.33 41.89
CA PHE A 634 -1.65 0.37 41.30
C PHE A 634 -1.79 -0.54 40.08
N VAL A 635 -0.70 -0.77 39.34
CA VAL A 635 -0.68 -1.60 38.14
C VAL A 635 0.04 -2.91 38.42
N LYS A 636 -0.65 -4.05 38.29
CA LYS A 636 -0.02 -5.38 38.33
C LYS A 636 0.72 -5.64 37.03
N SER A 637 0.01 -5.45 35.92
CA SER A 637 0.52 -5.67 34.57
C SER A 637 -0.23 -4.82 33.56
N TYR A 638 0.41 -4.55 32.42
CA TYR A 638 -0.18 -3.75 31.35
C TYR A 638 0.17 -4.34 29.98
N ARG A 639 -0.55 -3.94 28.95
CA ARG A 639 -0.17 -4.17 27.54
C ARG A 639 -0.61 -2.99 26.67
N LEU A 640 0.21 -2.65 25.67
CA LEU A 640 -0.15 -1.69 24.63
C LEU A 640 -1.01 -2.39 23.57
N ILE A 641 -2.20 -1.86 23.28
CA ILE A 641 -3.09 -2.40 22.24
C ILE A 641 -2.68 -1.80 20.88
N GLY A 642 -2.26 -2.67 19.95
CA GLY A 642 -1.65 -2.24 18.69
C GLY A 642 -0.20 -1.81 18.85
N TYR A 643 0.34 -1.06 17.87
CA TYR A 643 1.70 -0.51 17.85
C TYR A 643 2.83 -1.56 17.92
N GLU A 644 2.57 -2.82 17.55
CA GLU A 644 3.56 -3.90 17.63
C GLU A 644 4.84 -3.60 16.84
N ASN A 645 4.71 -2.98 15.67
CA ASN A 645 5.82 -2.56 14.79
C ASN A 645 6.44 -1.21 15.19
N ARG A 646 5.84 -0.49 16.14
CA ARG A 646 6.29 0.84 16.61
C ARG A 646 6.80 0.81 18.05
N LYS A 647 6.81 -0.36 18.71
CA LYS A 647 7.40 -0.54 20.04
C LYS A 647 8.92 -0.33 19.96
N LEU A 648 9.44 0.52 20.85
CA LEU A 648 10.85 0.86 20.95
C LEU A 648 11.42 0.24 22.22
N ARG A 649 12.75 0.06 22.26
CA ARG A 649 13.42 -0.30 23.50
C ARG A 649 13.42 0.90 24.44
N ASN A 650 13.42 0.67 25.74
CA ASN A 650 13.33 1.75 26.73
C ASN A 650 14.53 2.70 26.67
N GLU A 651 15.71 2.20 26.32
CA GLU A 651 16.92 2.98 26.08
C GLU A 651 16.84 3.87 24.83
N ASP A 652 16.02 3.49 23.84
CA ASP A 652 15.87 4.26 22.60
C ASP A 652 15.04 5.53 22.81
N PHE A 653 14.34 5.67 23.95
CA PHE A 653 13.60 6.88 24.31
C PHE A 653 14.48 8.13 24.26
N LYS A 654 15.72 8.06 24.75
CA LYS A 654 16.66 9.21 24.75
C LYS A 654 17.63 9.19 23.55
N ASN A 655 17.53 8.19 22.69
CA ASN A 655 18.43 8.01 21.57
C ASN A 655 17.91 8.77 20.34
N ASP A 656 18.44 9.98 20.13
CA ASP A 656 18.06 10.85 19.02
C ASP A 656 18.49 10.34 17.63
N LYS A 657 19.22 9.20 17.56
CA LYS A 657 19.56 8.49 16.31
C LYS A 657 18.47 7.53 15.83
N ILE A 658 17.58 7.12 16.74
CA ILE A 658 16.42 6.32 16.37
C ILE A 658 15.35 7.29 15.93
N ASP A 659 15.07 7.30 14.64
CA ASP A 659 14.00 8.11 14.07
C ASP A 659 12.64 7.63 14.61
N ALA A 660 11.73 8.57 14.81
CA ALA A 660 10.38 8.31 15.31
C ALA A 660 9.37 9.19 14.58
N GLY A 661 8.09 8.90 14.75
CA GLY A 661 7.00 9.55 14.02
C GLY A 661 7.01 11.08 14.10
N GLU A 662 6.54 11.70 13.04
CA GLU A 662 6.29 13.14 12.98
C GLU A 662 4.87 13.45 13.43
N LEU A 663 4.69 14.60 14.10
CA LEU A 663 3.37 15.13 14.41
C LEU A 663 3.10 16.34 13.52
N GLY A 664 2.04 16.24 12.71
CA GLY A 664 1.59 17.30 11.82
C GLY A 664 0.64 18.32 12.49
N ILE A 665 0.35 19.41 11.77
CA ILE A 665 -0.65 20.41 12.19
C ILE A 665 -2.01 19.73 12.33
N GLY A 666 -2.67 19.92 13.47
CA GLY A 666 -3.99 19.36 13.73
C GLY A 666 -4.05 17.84 13.82
N HIS A 667 -2.93 17.13 13.62
CA HIS A 667 -2.88 15.67 13.69
C HIS A 667 -3.23 15.18 15.09
N THR A 668 -3.98 14.10 15.15
CA THR A 668 -4.30 13.41 16.40
C THR A 668 -3.72 12.01 16.40
N VAL A 669 -3.13 11.62 17.53
CA VAL A 669 -2.66 10.24 17.76
C VAL A 669 -3.26 9.73 19.05
N THR A 670 -3.74 8.48 19.05
CA THR A 670 -4.40 7.83 20.17
C THR A 670 -3.82 6.45 20.40
N ALA A 671 -3.32 6.22 21.60
CA ALA A 671 -2.86 4.92 22.08
C ALA A 671 -3.74 4.45 23.24
N ILE A 672 -3.91 3.13 23.36
CA ILE A 672 -4.67 2.51 24.44
C ILE A 672 -3.80 1.45 25.11
N TYR A 673 -3.65 1.55 26.42
CA TYR A 673 -3.13 0.47 27.26
C TYR A 673 -4.28 -0.27 27.92
N GLU A 674 -4.21 -1.59 27.95
CA GLU A 674 -5.02 -2.41 28.84
C GLU A 674 -4.21 -2.71 30.10
N ILE A 675 -4.82 -2.46 31.26
CA ILE A 675 -4.19 -2.48 32.57
C ILE A 675 -4.93 -3.48 33.44
N ILE A 676 -4.18 -4.37 34.08
CA ILE A 676 -4.66 -5.24 35.16
C ILE A 676 -4.27 -4.55 36.48
N PRO A 677 -5.25 -4.01 37.24
CA PRO A 677 -4.96 -3.35 38.49
C PRO A 677 -4.35 -4.30 39.54
N THR A 678 -3.52 -3.77 40.43
CA THR A 678 -3.01 -4.51 41.58
C THR A 678 -4.17 -4.98 42.46
N GLY A 679 -4.15 -6.25 42.87
CA GLY A 679 -5.25 -6.90 43.61
C GLY A 679 -6.38 -7.45 42.73
N SER A 680 -6.32 -7.27 41.40
CA SER A 680 -7.27 -7.87 40.47
C SER A 680 -6.86 -9.29 40.09
N ASP A 681 -7.81 -10.23 40.17
CA ASP A 681 -7.64 -11.62 39.72
C ASP A 681 -7.95 -11.74 38.23
N SER A 682 -6.91 -11.84 37.41
CA SER A 682 -7.03 -12.06 35.96
C SER A 682 -6.22 -13.29 35.54
N GLU A 683 -6.80 -14.10 34.66
CA GLU A 683 -6.12 -15.24 34.04
C GLU A 683 -5.05 -14.83 33.02
N PHE A 684 -5.14 -13.60 32.51
CA PHE A 684 -4.17 -13.04 31.57
C PHE A 684 -2.97 -12.40 32.28
N ALA A 685 -3.05 -12.25 33.61
CA ALA A 685 -1.94 -11.75 34.39
C ALA A 685 -0.76 -12.73 34.31
N PRO A 686 0.46 -12.27 33.96
CA PRO A 686 1.64 -13.11 34.04
C PRO A 686 1.83 -13.63 35.48
N GLN A 687 2.46 -14.79 35.61
CA GLN A 687 2.85 -15.29 36.92
C GLN A 687 3.82 -14.31 37.58
N ASP A 688 3.55 -13.94 38.83
CA ASP A 688 4.45 -13.09 39.60
C ASP A 688 5.76 -13.85 39.79
N ILE A 689 6.88 -13.22 39.42
CA ILE A 689 8.20 -13.82 39.57
C ILE A 689 8.78 -13.22 40.84
N ASP A 690 8.89 -14.03 41.89
CA ASP A 690 9.54 -13.61 43.12
C ASP A 690 11.06 -13.48 42.89
N LEU A 691 11.50 -12.25 42.63
CA LEU A 691 12.89 -11.94 42.34
C LEU A 691 13.70 -11.91 43.63
N LYS A 692 14.53 -12.94 43.84
CA LYS A 692 15.42 -13.08 45.01
C LYS A 692 16.27 -11.82 45.32
N TYR A 693 16.68 -11.07 44.29
CA TYR A 693 17.62 -9.96 44.41
C TYR A 693 16.99 -8.58 44.16
N SER A 694 15.71 -8.51 43.79
CA SER A 694 15.04 -7.27 43.43
C SER A 694 13.78 -7.10 44.29
N LYS A 695 13.84 -6.18 45.25
CA LYS A 695 12.68 -5.77 46.03
C LYS A 695 12.23 -4.39 45.55
N ASN A 696 11.13 -4.36 44.81
CA ASN A 696 10.50 -3.09 44.41
C ASN A 696 9.57 -2.61 45.53
N GLU A 697 10.17 -2.01 46.55
CA GLU A 697 9.46 -1.25 47.58
C GLU A 697 9.59 0.25 47.24
N SER A 698 8.48 0.89 46.86
CA SER A 698 8.45 2.34 46.67
C SER A 698 8.61 3.02 48.03
N GLN A 699 9.75 3.67 48.27
CA GLN A 699 10.01 4.42 49.51
C GLN A 699 9.23 5.74 49.59
N ASN A 700 8.72 6.25 48.46
CA ASN A 700 7.97 7.50 48.38
C ASN A 700 6.47 7.24 48.13
N GLU A 701 5.62 7.98 48.83
CA GLU A 701 4.17 8.01 48.58
C GLU A 701 3.85 9.02 47.46
N PHE A 702 3.82 8.57 46.21
CA PHE A 702 3.37 9.38 45.07
C PHE A 702 1.83 9.53 44.99
N GLY A 703 1.16 9.56 46.15
CA GLY A 703 -0.30 9.73 46.25
C GLY A 703 -1.09 8.71 45.43
N ASP A 704 -1.95 9.23 44.54
CA ASP A 704 -2.85 8.53 43.62
C ASP A 704 -2.27 8.36 42.20
N GLU A 705 -0.95 8.50 42.02
CA GLU A 705 -0.30 8.40 40.71
C GLU A 705 -0.27 6.95 40.19
N LEU A 706 -1.05 6.69 39.13
CA LEU A 706 -1.11 5.41 38.41
C LEU A 706 0.11 5.23 37.51
N ALA A 707 0.50 6.28 36.79
CA ALA A 707 1.59 6.28 35.83
C ALA A 707 2.08 7.69 35.51
N THR A 708 3.31 7.81 35.04
CA THR A 708 3.86 9.04 34.45
C THR A 708 4.16 8.81 32.97
N VAL A 709 3.67 9.69 32.10
CA VAL A 709 3.90 9.64 30.67
C VAL A 709 4.86 10.74 30.26
N LYS A 710 5.98 10.36 29.67
CA LYS A 710 7.02 11.25 29.15
C LYS A 710 6.93 11.27 27.62
N PHE A 711 6.89 12.47 27.05
CA PHE A 711 6.84 12.70 25.61
C PHE A 711 8.10 13.43 25.20
N ARG A 712 8.91 12.80 24.36
CA ARG A 712 10.11 13.41 23.79
C ARG A 712 9.82 13.83 22.36
N TYR A 713 10.26 15.02 21.97
CA TYR A 713 10.08 15.54 20.61
C TYR A 713 11.16 16.56 20.27
N LYS A 714 11.39 16.82 18.99
CA LYS A 714 12.20 17.95 18.48
C LYS A 714 11.29 18.95 17.78
N ASN A 715 11.61 20.24 17.84
CA ASN A 715 10.97 21.20 16.92
C ASN A 715 11.41 20.88 15.47
N PRO A 716 10.62 21.22 14.44
CA PRO A 716 10.93 20.86 13.05
C PRO A 716 12.34 21.28 12.61
N ASP A 717 12.74 22.50 12.95
CA ASP A 717 14.02 23.11 12.56
C ASP A 717 15.15 22.92 13.60
N GLU A 718 14.91 22.16 14.68
CA GLU A 718 15.89 21.95 15.76
C GLU A 718 16.28 20.47 15.86
N ASP A 719 17.53 20.18 16.21
CA ASP A 719 17.98 18.80 16.45
C ASP A 719 18.04 18.44 17.93
N VAL A 720 17.68 19.39 18.80
CA VAL A 720 17.64 19.21 20.26
C VAL A 720 16.25 18.76 20.68
N SER A 721 16.19 17.63 21.37
CA SER A 721 14.95 17.08 21.90
C SER A 721 14.51 17.79 23.20
N LYS A 722 13.20 17.97 23.33
CA LYS A 722 12.48 18.50 24.48
C LYS A 722 11.60 17.40 25.07
N GLU A 723 11.27 17.52 26.36
CA GLU A 723 10.44 16.56 27.07
C GLU A 723 9.22 17.25 27.71
N LEU A 724 8.05 16.62 27.58
CA LEU A 724 6.84 16.96 28.32
C LEU A 724 6.46 15.78 29.22
N ILE A 725 5.95 16.08 30.41
CA ILE A 725 5.57 15.08 31.41
C ILE A 725 4.10 15.27 31.75
N GLN A 726 3.35 14.17 31.72
CA GLN A 726 1.95 14.11 32.12
C GLN A 726 1.76 12.98 33.13
N THR A 727 1.33 13.32 34.34
CA THR A 727 0.96 12.35 35.37
C THR A 727 -0.48 11.88 35.17
N VAL A 728 -0.71 10.58 35.36
CA VAL A 728 -2.02 9.93 35.29
C VAL A 728 -2.40 9.44 36.69
N LYS A 729 -3.65 9.70 37.09
CA LYS A 729 -4.18 9.32 38.39
C LYS A 729 -4.95 8.01 38.34
N ASP A 730 -4.86 7.22 39.40
CA ASP A 730 -5.70 6.05 39.64
C ASP A 730 -7.11 6.51 40.01
N SER A 731 -7.95 6.65 38.99
CA SER A 731 -9.34 7.06 39.14
C SER A 731 -10.26 5.84 39.12
N LYS A 732 -11.23 5.81 40.04
CA LYS A 732 -12.24 4.75 40.13
C LYS A 732 -13.41 4.96 39.15
N ASN A 733 -13.13 5.55 37.99
CA ASN A 733 -14.15 5.86 37.00
C ASN A 733 -14.72 4.58 36.38
N GLN A 734 -15.99 4.65 36.01
CA GLN A 734 -16.74 3.56 35.39
C GLN A 734 -16.98 3.82 33.91
N LEU A 735 -17.10 2.76 33.11
CA LEU A 735 -17.33 2.88 31.67
C LEU A 735 -18.56 3.74 31.32
N ASN A 736 -19.62 3.70 32.15
CA ASN A 736 -20.83 4.50 31.91
C ASN A 736 -20.56 6.01 31.96
N SER A 737 -19.66 6.45 32.85
CA SER A 737 -19.23 7.85 32.98
C SER A 737 -18.12 8.25 31.99
N ALA A 738 -17.58 7.31 31.22
CA ALA A 738 -16.53 7.58 30.26
C ALA A 738 -17.00 8.51 29.13
N SER A 739 -16.06 9.27 28.57
CA SER A 739 -16.33 10.17 27.45
C SER A 739 -16.84 9.41 26.22
N SER A 740 -17.56 10.12 25.35
CA SER A 740 -18.01 9.55 24.06
C SER A 740 -16.83 9.02 23.25
N ASP A 741 -15.69 9.72 23.28
CA ASP A 741 -14.49 9.35 22.53
C ASP A 741 -13.77 8.15 23.14
N PHE A 742 -13.82 7.98 24.46
CA PHE A 742 -13.32 6.78 25.12
C PHE A 742 -14.16 5.56 24.74
N LYS A 743 -15.49 5.66 24.84
CA LYS A 743 -16.41 4.58 24.44
C LYS A 743 -16.21 4.19 22.97
N PHE A 744 -16.10 5.18 22.08
CA PHE A 744 -15.91 4.94 20.66
C PHE A 744 -14.55 4.29 20.38
N SER A 745 -13.44 4.88 20.82
CA SER A 745 -12.10 4.29 20.61
C SER A 745 -11.96 2.89 21.22
N SER A 746 -12.58 2.65 22.38
CA SER A 746 -12.61 1.31 22.99
C SER A 746 -13.42 0.32 22.15
N SER A 747 -14.53 0.74 21.54
CA SER A 747 -15.30 -0.13 20.62
C SER A 747 -14.53 -0.49 19.35
N VAL A 748 -13.74 0.45 18.81
CA VAL A 748 -12.85 0.22 17.67
C VAL A 748 -11.74 -0.76 18.03
N ALA A 749 -11.08 -0.54 19.18
CA ALA A 749 -10.06 -1.46 19.69
C ALA A 749 -10.63 -2.87 19.91
N TRP A 750 -11.82 -2.97 20.52
CA TRP A 750 -12.47 -4.25 20.77
C TRP A 750 -12.80 -4.99 19.47
N PHE A 751 -13.35 -4.29 18.47
CA PHE A 751 -13.60 -4.89 17.16
C PHE A 751 -12.30 -5.37 16.49
N GLY A 752 -11.24 -4.57 16.55
CA GLY A 752 -9.92 -4.96 16.06
C GLY A 752 -9.39 -6.23 16.74
N LEU A 753 -9.54 -6.35 18.07
CA LEU A 753 -9.17 -7.55 18.82
C LEU A 753 -10.00 -8.77 18.41
N VAL A 754 -11.29 -8.60 18.09
CA VAL A 754 -12.15 -9.67 17.54
C VAL A 754 -11.68 -10.12 16.17
N LEU A 755 -11.41 -9.19 15.25
CA LEU A 755 -10.92 -9.48 13.90
C LEU A 755 -9.54 -10.17 13.93
N ARG A 756 -8.65 -9.76 14.85
CA ARG A 756 -7.35 -10.41 15.07
C ARG A 756 -7.44 -11.76 15.76
N GLN A 757 -8.62 -12.16 16.23
CA GLN A 757 -8.81 -13.36 17.03
C GLN A 757 -7.94 -13.38 18.29
N SER A 758 -7.79 -12.22 18.95
CA SER A 758 -6.93 -12.04 20.12
C SER A 758 -7.17 -13.11 21.19
N GLU A 759 -6.07 -13.62 21.76
CA GLU A 759 -6.07 -14.60 22.85
C GLU A 759 -6.43 -13.97 24.20
N PHE A 760 -6.39 -12.63 24.28
CA PHE A 760 -6.56 -11.86 25.51
C PHE A 760 -7.99 -11.29 25.70
N ILE A 761 -8.92 -11.69 24.82
CA ILE A 761 -10.35 -11.39 24.97
C ILE A 761 -11.18 -12.67 24.97
N LYS A 762 -12.13 -12.74 25.89
CA LYS A 762 -13.17 -13.79 25.89
C LYS A 762 -14.47 -13.33 25.26
N ASP A 763 -14.84 -12.08 25.52
CA ASP A 763 -16.05 -11.49 24.97
C ASP A 763 -15.80 -11.04 23.53
N LYS A 764 -16.46 -11.72 22.59
CA LYS A 764 -16.42 -11.45 21.14
C LYS A 764 -17.79 -11.06 20.61
N ASP A 765 -18.70 -10.62 21.49
CA ASP A 765 -20.07 -10.26 21.16
C ASP A 765 -20.13 -8.94 20.36
N LEU A 766 -20.43 -9.06 19.07
CA LEU A 766 -20.53 -7.92 18.16
C LEU A 766 -21.66 -6.95 18.55
N ASP A 767 -22.75 -7.42 19.16
CA ASP A 767 -23.87 -6.55 19.55
C ASP A 767 -23.48 -5.62 20.70
N LYS A 768 -22.66 -6.10 21.64
CA LYS A 768 -22.09 -5.26 22.70
C LYS A 768 -21.14 -4.20 22.13
N ILE A 769 -20.31 -4.58 21.16
CA ILE A 769 -19.41 -3.64 20.47
C ILE A 769 -20.21 -2.56 19.75
N ILE A 770 -21.24 -2.95 18.99
CA ILE A 770 -22.15 -2.04 18.29
C ILE A 770 -22.82 -1.08 19.27
N ASN A 771 -23.32 -1.58 20.41
CA ASN A 771 -23.97 -0.75 21.42
C ASN A 771 -23.00 0.26 22.05
N LEU A 772 -21.77 -0.16 22.35
CA LEU A 772 -20.74 0.74 22.87
C LEU A 772 -20.36 1.81 21.84
N ALA A 773 -20.20 1.43 20.56
CA ALA A 773 -19.94 2.35 19.46
C ALA A 773 -21.07 3.37 19.29
N LYS A 774 -22.35 2.93 19.39
CA LYS A 774 -23.54 3.79 19.35
C LYS A 774 -23.54 4.81 20.48
N GLN A 775 -23.15 4.43 21.70
CA GLN A 775 -22.98 5.36 22.83
C GLN A 775 -21.84 6.37 22.61
N GLY A 776 -20.80 5.96 21.88
CA GLY A 776 -19.64 6.79 21.55
C GLY A 776 -19.77 7.63 20.27
N LYS A 777 -20.92 7.59 19.58
CA LYS A 777 -21.12 8.17 18.24
C LYS A 777 -21.18 9.71 18.18
N ALA A 778 -20.96 10.43 19.28
CA ALA A 778 -20.97 11.90 19.25
C ALA A 778 -19.93 12.45 18.27
N ASN A 779 -20.15 13.67 17.77
CA ASN A 779 -19.24 14.41 16.87
C ASN A 779 -19.00 13.72 15.52
N ASP A 780 -20.03 13.10 14.94
CA ASP A 780 -19.98 12.35 13.69
C ASP A 780 -20.58 13.13 12.51
N GLU A 781 -20.17 14.39 12.32
CA GLU A 781 -20.70 15.25 11.25
C GLU A 781 -20.48 14.65 9.84
N ASP A 782 -19.40 13.90 9.67
CA ASP A 782 -19.04 13.26 8.40
C ASP A 782 -19.57 11.83 8.23
N GLY A 783 -20.14 11.26 9.29
CA GLY A 783 -20.70 9.91 9.25
C GLY A 783 -19.69 8.75 9.36
N TYR A 784 -18.40 8.99 9.60
CA TYR A 784 -17.39 7.92 9.76
C TYR A 784 -17.71 6.98 10.93
N ARG A 785 -18.13 7.50 12.08
CA ARG A 785 -18.49 6.66 13.25
C ARG A 785 -19.76 5.85 12.98
N SER A 786 -20.72 6.44 12.25
CA SER A 786 -21.92 5.74 11.81
C SER A 786 -21.61 4.66 10.75
N GLU A 787 -20.67 4.91 9.85
CA GLU A 787 -20.15 3.89 8.92
C GLU A 787 -19.50 2.73 9.67
N PHE A 788 -18.66 3.00 10.67
CA PHE A 788 -18.04 1.95 11.48
C PHE A 788 -19.08 1.02 12.13
N ILE A 789 -20.15 1.59 12.68
CA ILE A 789 -21.25 0.82 13.26
C ILE A 789 -21.90 -0.09 12.22
N ARG A 790 -22.22 0.45 11.03
CA ARG A 790 -22.76 -0.32 9.91
C ARG A 790 -21.79 -1.39 9.43
N LEU A 791 -20.48 -1.11 9.48
CA LEU A 791 -19.45 -2.05 9.08
C LEU A 791 -19.44 -3.30 9.97
N ILE A 792 -19.57 -3.13 11.29
CA ILE A 792 -19.70 -4.26 12.21
C ILE A 792 -20.99 -5.03 11.94
N GLU A 793 -22.10 -4.34 11.66
CA GLU A 793 -23.37 -4.96 11.27
C GLU A 793 -23.24 -5.78 9.97
N SER A 794 -22.51 -5.29 8.97
CA SER A 794 -22.19 -6.04 7.74
C SER A 794 -21.28 -7.24 8.02
N TYR A 795 -20.24 -7.07 8.83
CA TYR A 795 -19.35 -8.18 9.22
C TYR A 795 -20.11 -9.30 9.93
N LYS A 796 -21.08 -8.95 10.77
CA LYS A 796 -21.97 -9.91 11.44
C LYS A 796 -22.80 -10.75 10.46
N GLN A 797 -23.09 -10.24 9.26
CA GLN A 797 -23.86 -10.96 8.23
C GLN A 797 -22.99 -11.89 7.37
N ILE A 798 -21.69 -11.60 7.26
CA ILE A 798 -20.72 -12.38 6.46
C ILE A 798 -20.20 -13.58 7.25
N LYS A 799 -20.10 -13.43 8.58
CA LYS A 799 -19.76 -14.49 9.52
C LYS A 799 -20.94 -15.43 9.74
#